data_AF-A0A1D6QL15-F1
#
_entry.id   AF-A0A1D6QL15-F1
#
_cell.length_a   1.000
_cell.length_b   1.000
_cell.length_c   1.000
_cell.angle_alpha   90.00
_cell.angle_beta   90.00
_cell.angle_gamma   90.00
#
_symmetry.space_group_name_H-M   'P 1'
#
loop_
_entity.id
_entity.type
_entity.pdbx_description
1 polymer ?
#
loop_
_entity_poly.entity_id
_entity_poly.type
_entity_poly.pdbx_seq_one_letter_code
_entity_poly.pdbx_strand_id
1 'polypeptide(L)'
;MVTPPTVEQEDEEMLVPRQEAVDTDAAQPMEVVAQTEVVSTAESQPVEDPQTSRFTWTIENFTRFSEKKHYLEVFVVGGFKWSVLIFPKGNNVDHFSMYLDVADSTSLPYGWSRYAQFSLAVVNQIQPEFTIRKETQHQFNARESDWGFTSFMPLSELYDASRGYLVNDTVVVEAEVAVRRIVDYWTYDSKKETGYVGLKNQGATCYMNSLLQTLYHIPYFRKAVYHMPTTENDIPSGSIPLALQSLFYKLQYSDSSVATKELTKSFGWDTYDSFMQHDVQELNRVLSEKLEDKMKGTVVEGTIEQLFEGHHINYIECINVEHKSNRKESFYDLQLDVKGCRDIYSSFDKYVEVERLEGDNKYHAENHGLQDAKKGVLFLDFPPVLQLQLKRFEYDYMRDSMVKINDRYEFPLQLDLDRDGGKYIAPNADRSTRNLYTLHSVLVHSGGVHGGHYYAFIRPTLSEQWYKFDDERVTKEDAKKALEEQYGGDEELPQINPGFNNAPFKFTKYSNAYMLVYIRESAKEKIMCTVDEKDIAEHLRVRLKKEQEEKEHKKKEKAEAHLYTIIKVARDEDLKEQIGKGIYFDLVDHEKVHNFRIQKQMPFSCFKEEVAKEYGIPVQFQRFWLWAKRQNHTYRPNRPLTVHEETQSVGQLREISNKAHNVELKLFLEVELGLDLRPLPPPEKGKEDILLFFKFYNPEKEELCFMGRLFVKALGKPSEILAKLNEMAGFPPDQEIELFEEIKFEPNVMCETIDKKLTFHYSQLEDGDIICFQKSPGAEYDAPVRYPDVPSFLEYVHNRQVVHFRSLEKPKDDDFSLELSKLHTYDDVVERVARQLELDDPAKIRLTPHNCYSQQPKPQPVKYRGVVHLSDMLIHYNQTSDILYYEVLDIPLPELQFLKTLKVAFHHPTKDEVVIHSIRLPKNSTIADVIYDLKTKVELSSPNAELRVLEVFYHKIYKIFPLHEKIENINDQYWTLRAEEIPEEEKNIGPNDRLIHVYHFKKDINQTQQIQNFGDPFVLVVHEGETLAEVKKRIQSKLQVSADEFSKWKFAFISMNRPDYLQDSDVVPTGFQRREVYGAWEQYLGIEHADTAPKRVYTVNQNRHAYEKPVKIYN
;
A
#
# COMPACT_ATOMS: atom_id res chain seq x y z
N MET A 1 -46.97 27.99 42.02
CA MET A 1 -47.10 27.50 40.64
C MET A 1 -45.68 27.25 40.16
N VAL A 2 -45.07 26.09 40.37
CA VAL A 2 -45.24 24.80 39.67
C VAL A 2 -45.18 24.94 38.14
N THR A 3 -43.99 24.73 37.59
CA THR A 3 -43.72 23.76 36.49
C THR A 3 -42.23 23.34 36.54
N PRO A 4 -41.88 22.07 36.26
CA PRO A 4 -40.57 21.47 36.56
C PRO A 4 -39.60 21.44 35.35
N PRO A 5 -38.30 21.13 35.55
CA PRO A 5 -37.35 20.85 34.48
C PRO A 5 -37.21 19.35 34.17
N THR A 6 -36.76 19.13 32.93
CA THR A 6 -36.61 17.91 32.15
C THR A 6 -35.35 17.08 32.48
N VAL A 7 -35.47 15.80 32.14
CA VAL A 7 -34.58 14.66 32.39
C VAL A 7 -33.37 14.64 31.45
N GLU A 8 -32.19 14.34 32.02
CA GLU A 8 -30.93 14.02 31.34
C GLU A 8 -30.89 12.54 30.91
N GLN A 9 -30.28 12.24 29.75
CA GLN A 9 -30.03 10.89 29.25
C GLN A 9 -28.71 10.36 29.82
N GLU A 10 -28.78 9.19 30.46
CA GLU A 10 -27.64 8.38 30.95
C GLU A 10 -27.10 7.49 29.83
N ASP A 11 -25.78 7.53 29.61
CA ASP A 11 -25.01 6.50 28.91
C ASP A 11 -24.56 5.42 29.92
N GLU A 12 -25.04 4.19 29.76
CA GLU A 12 -24.65 3.03 30.57
C GLU A 12 -23.32 2.40 30.10
N GLU A 13 -22.26 2.56 30.90
CA GLU A 13 -21.10 1.66 30.93
C GLU A 13 -21.42 0.40 31.76
N MET A 14 -21.39 -0.79 31.17
CA MET A 14 -21.48 -2.06 31.90
C MET A 14 -20.11 -2.66 32.25
N LEU A 15 -19.75 -2.43 33.51
CA LEU A 15 -18.96 -3.23 34.48
C LEU A 15 -18.51 -4.65 34.05
N VAL A 16 -17.19 -4.90 34.13
CA VAL A 16 -16.61 -6.25 34.24
C VAL A 16 -16.11 -6.48 35.68
N PRO A 17 -16.52 -7.56 36.39
CA PRO A 17 -16.12 -7.79 37.77
C PRO A 17 -14.65 -8.22 37.94
N ARG A 18 -14.01 -7.65 38.97
CA ARG A 18 -12.73 -8.09 39.55
C ARG A 18 -12.84 -9.51 40.13
N GLN A 19 -11.79 -10.32 39.95
CA GLN A 19 -11.53 -11.49 40.79
C GLN A 19 -10.15 -11.39 41.45
N GLU A 20 -10.14 -11.90 42.68
CA GLU A 20 -9.20 -11.67 43.78
C GLU A 20 -7.85 -12.38 43.63
N ALA A 21 -6.88 -11.85 44.36
CA ALA A 21 -5.54 -12.39 44.51
C ALA A 21 -5.54 -13.75 45.23
N VAL A 22 -4.71 -14.68 44.75
CA VAL A 22 -4.21 -15.82 45.53
C VAL A 22 -2.70 -15.92 45.30
N ASP A 23 -1.97 -15.84 46.42
CA ASP A 23 -0.53 -16.02 46.53
C ASP A 23 -0.08 -17.42 46.07
N THR A 24 0.99 -17.49 45.28
CA THR A 24 1.93 -18.62 45.33
C THR A 24 3.35 -18.12 45.07
N ASP A 25 4.10 -18.12 46.16
CA ASP A 25 5.54 -17.97 46.24
C ASP A 25 6.25 -19.25 45.69
N ALA A 26 7.52 -19.10 45.31
CA ALA A 26 8.48 -20.13 44.85
C ALA A 26 8.53 -20.48 43.34
N ALA A 27 9.43 -19.80 42.61
CA ALA A 27 10.13 -20.37 41.46
C ALA A 27 11.63 -20.02 41.55
N GLN A 28 12.45 -21.06 41.76
CA GLN A 28 13.92 -20.98 41.71
C GLN A 28 14.39 -20.89 40.23
N PRO A 29 15.51 -20.20 39.95
CA PRO A 29 16.07 -20.13 38.60
C PRO A 29 16.86 -21.41 38.28
N MET A 30 16.49 -22.10 37.18
CA MET A 30 17.27 -23.21 36.63
C MET A 30 18.39 -22.68 35.72
N GLU A 31 19.63 -22.97 36.11
CA GLU A 31 20.85 -22.76 35.35
C GLU A 31 20.82 -23.54 34.02
N VAL A 32 21.13 -22.85 32.92
CA VAL A 32 21.40 -23.49 31.62
C VAL A 32 22.88 -23.86 31.58
N VAL A 33 23.19 -25.09 31.95
CA VAL A 33 24.52 -25.69 31.76
C VAL A 33 24.70 -26.00 30.28
N ALA A 34 25.70 -25.38 29.66
CA ALA A 34 26.14 -25.71 28.32
C ALA A 34 26.69 -27.14 28.29
N GLN A 35 26.11 -28.00 27.44
CA GLN A 35 26.72 -29.26 27.05
C GLN A 35 27.22 -29.17 25.61
N THR A 36 28.53 -29.26 25.49
CA THR A 36 29.31 -29.46 24.28
C THR A 36 29.05 -30.88 23.77
N GLU A 37 28.48 -31.03 22.57
CA GLU A 37 28.49 -32.32 21.87
C GLU A 37 29.13 -32.24 20.49
N VAL A 38 30.24 -32.99 20.44
CA VAL A 38 31.04 -33.58 19.38
C VAL A 38 30.38 -33.71 17.99
N VAL A 39 31.13 -33.27 16.98
CA VAL A 39 30.93 -33.50 15.55
C VAL A 39 30.77 -35.01 15.27
N SER A 40 29.60 -35.41 14.76
CA SER A 40 29.43 -36.69 14.06
C SER A 40 28.91 -36.44 12.65
N THR A 41 29.67 -36.94 11.68
CA THR A 41 29.29 -37.06 10.28
C THR A 41 28.12 -38.05 10.18
N ALA A 42 26.98 -37.62 9.66
CA ALA A 42 25.85 -38.50 9.37
C ALA A 42 25.38 -38.32 7.93
N GLU A 43 25.44 -39.44 7.22
CA GLU A 43 24.94 -39.67 5.88
C GLU A 43 23.43 -39.39 5.77
N SER A 44 22.99 -39.13 4.55
CA SER A 44 21.62 -38.94 4.10
C SER A 44 20.61 -39.89 4.76
N GLN A 45 19.64 -39.33 5.48
CA GLN A 45 18.34 -39.98 5.69
C GLN A 45 17.30 -39.35 4.74
N PRO A 46 16.47 -40.15 4.07
CA PRO A 46 15.37 -39.65 3.26
C PRO A 46 14.33 -38.94 4.14
N VAL A 47 13.76 -37.86 3.62
CA VAL A 47 12.65 -37.14 4.24
C VAL A 47 11.44 -38.09 4.32
N GLU A 48 11.03 -38.48 5.52
CA GLU A 48 9.79 -39.23 5.72
C GLU A 48 8.59 -38.37 5.31
N ASP A 49 7.74 -38.89 4.42
CA ASP A 49 6.40 -38.39 4.15
C ASP A 49 5.61 -38.19 5.46
N PRO A 50 4.66 -37.24 5.55
CA PRO A 50 3.79 -37.12 6.72
C PRO A 50 3.00 -38.43 6.90
N GLN A 51 3.44 -39.25 7.86
CA GLN A 51 2.85 -40.55 8.15
C GLN A 51 1.38 -40.38 8.53
N THR A 52 0.49 -40.77 7.63
CA THR A 52 -0.96 -40.80 7.89
C THR A 52 -1.26 -42.09 8.62
N SER A 53 -1.82 -41.99 9.83
CA SER A 53 -2.13 -43.15 10.67
C SER A 53 -3.63 -43.36 10.76
N ARG A 54 -4.07 -44.59 10.55
CA ARG A 54 -5.48 -45.01 10.62
C ARG A 54 -5.76 -45.78 11.90
N PHE A 55 -6.86 -45.43 12.56
CA PHE A 55 -7.32 -46.04 13.80
C PHE A 55 -8.78 -46.44 13.66
N THR A 56 -9.14 -47.61 14.18
CA THR A 56 -10.49 -48.19 14.10
C THR A 56 -10.92 -48.62 15.49
N TRP A 57 -12.14 -48.25 15.90
CA TRP A 57 -12.73 -48.63 17.19
C TRP A 57 -14.07 -49.32 16.96
N THR A 58 -14.32 -50.39 17.73
CA THR A 58 -15.63 -51.07 17.79
C THR A 58 -16.31 -50.68 19.09
N ILE A 59 -17.46 -50.02 18.99
CA ILE A 59 -18.25 -49.55 20.13
C ILE A 59 -19.36 -50.56 20.37
N GLU A 60 -19.25 -51.33 21.45
CA GLU A 60 -20.25 -52.34 21.83
C GLU A 60 -21.37 -51.75 22.70
N ASN A 61 -22.53 -52.42 22.73
CA ASN A 61 -23.72 -52.01 23.48
C ASN A 61 -24.17 -50.57 23.15
N PHE A 62 -24.07 -50.18 21.87
CA PHE A 62 -24.23 -48.79 21.42
C PHE A 62 -25.59 -48.19 21.81
N THR A 63 -26.68 -48.97 21.72
CA THR A 63 -28.03 -48.53 22.11
C THR A 63 -28.20 -48.26 23.60
N ARG A 64 -27.29 -48.77 24.45
CA ARG A 64 -27.34 -48.63 25.92
C ARG A 64 -26.55 -47.44 26.45
N PHE A 65 -25.89 -46.65 25.60
CA PHE A 65 -25.17 -45.45 26.04
C PHE A 65 -26.12 -44.46 26.73
N SER A 66 -25.91 -44.27 28.04
CA SER A 66 -26.64 -43.30 28.86
C SER A 66 -26.00 -41.91 28.86
N GLU A 67 -24.71 -41.83 28.53
CA GLU A 67 -23.93 -40.59 28.53
C GLU A 67 -24.18 -39.75 27.28
N LYS A 68 -24.17 -38.42 27.43
CA LYS A 68 -24.39 -37.48 26.31
C LYS A 68 -23.22 -37.43 25.33
N LYS A 69 -22.00 -37.65 25.81
CA LYS A 69 -20.75 -37.64 25.03
C LYS A 69 -19.82 -38.74 25.53
N HIS A 70 -19.00 -39.29 24.64
CA HIS A 70 -18.07 -40.36 24.97
C HIS A 70 -16.74 -40.17 24.23
N TYR A 71 -15.61 -40.39 24.92
CA TYR A 71 -14.27 -40.29 24.34
C TYR A 71 -13.73 -41.69 24.07
N LEU A 72 -13.23 -41.92 22.86
CA LEU A 72 -12.55 -43.16 22.49
C LEU A 72 -11.09 -43.16 22.98
N GLU A 73 -10.45 -44.33 22.95
CA GLU A 73 -9.08 -44.51 23.43
C GLU A 73 -8.11 -43.50 22.80
N VAL A 74 -7.24 -42.94 23.64
CA VAL A 74 -6.24 -41.96 23.23
C VAL A 74 -5.18 -42.63 22.36
N PHE A 75 -4.84 -42.01 21.24
CA PHE A 75 -3.84 -42.49 20.29
C PHE A 75 -2.82 -41.38 19.98
N VAL A 76 -1.66 -41.74 19.44
CA VAL A 76 -0.56 -40.80 19.21
C VAL A 76 -0.23 -40.70 17.73
N VAL A 77 -0.26 -39.48 17.19
CA VAL A 77 0.12 -39.17 15.79
C VAL A 77 0.96 -37.90 15.79
N GLY A 78 2.11 -37.92 15.09
CA GLY A 78 3.02 -36.79 15.02
C GLY A 78 3.61 -36.35 16.36
N GLY A 79 3.64 -37.24 17.36
CA GLY A 79 4.11 -36.96 18.72
C GLY A 79 3.07 -36.31 19.65
N PHE A 80 1.82 -36.12 19.20
CA PHE A 80 0.73 -35.53 19.99
C PHE A 80 -0.36 -36.56 20.31
N LYS A 81 -1.03 -36.39 21.45
CA LYS A 81 -2.11 -37.27 21.92
C LYS A 81 -3.45 -36.77 21.39
N TRP A 82 -4.15 -37.65 20.68
CA TRP A 82 -5.45 -37.40 20.08
C TRP A 82 -6.49 -38.36 20.66
N SER A 83 -7.76 -37.96 20.66
CA SER A 83 -8.90 -38.81 20.97
C SER A 83 -10.05 -38.47 20.04
N VAL A 84 -10.91 -39.46 19.75
CA VAL A 84 -12.16 -39.20 19.02
C VAL A 84 -13.29 -39.03 20.04
N LEU A 85 -13.96 -37.89 19.98
CA LEU A 85 -15.12 -37.55 20.79
C LEU A 85 -16.40 -37.81 19.97
N ILE A 86 -17.31 -38.63 20.52
CA ILE A 86 -18.57 -38.97 19.88
C ILE A 86 -19.76 -38.52 20.73
N PHE A 87 -20.88 -38.19 20.06
CA PHE A 87 -22.19 -37.97 20.68
C PHE A 87 -23.18 -38.99 20.12
N PRO A 88 -23.36 -40.16 20.77
CA PRO A 88 -24.17 -41.27 20.26
C PRO A 88 -25.66 -40.95 20.02
N LYS A 89 -26.18 -39.94 20.73
CA LYS A 89 -27.56 -39.42 20.62
C LYS A 89 -27.62 -38.01 20.03
N GLY A 90 -26.48 -37.53 19.51
CA GLY A 90 -26.30 -36.22 18.91
C GLY A 90 -26.00 -35.08 19.87
N ASN A 91 -25.30 -34.08 19.35
CA ASN A 91 -24.91 -32.86 20.06
C ASN A 91 -25.91 -31.73 19.80
N ASN A 92 -27.06 -31.76 20.48
CA ASN A 92 -28.20 -30.85 20.29
C ASN A 92 -28.82 -30.90 18.86
N VAL A 93 -28.59 -32.00 18.12
CA VAL A 93 -29.14 -32.29 16.79
C VAL A 93 -29.50 -33.77 16.69
N ASP A 94 -30.44 -34.14 15.80
CA ASP A 94 -30.88 -35.54 15.59
C ASP A 94 -29.90 -36.35 14.70
N HIS A 95 -28.60 -36.10 14.84
CA HIS A 95 -27.53 -36.73 14.09
C HIS A 95 -26.47 -37.26 15.04
N PHE A 96 -25.86 -38.39 14.72
CA PHE A 96 -24.61 -38.81 15.32
C PHE A 96 -23.54 -37.75 15.03
N SER A 97 -22.79 -37.34 16.05
CA SER A 97 -21.75 -36.31 15.95
C SER A 97 -20.38 -36.89 16.31
N MET A 98 -19.33 -36.49 15.58
CA MET A 98 -17.98 -37.03 15.71
C MET A 98 -16.93 -35.93 15.56
N TYR A 99 -16.00 -35.85 16.50
CA TYR A 99 -14.94 -34.85 16.57
C TYR A 99 -13.59 -35.50 16.86
N LEU A 100 -12.51 -34.90 16.34
CA LEU A 100 -11.16 -35.18 16.76
C LEU A 100 -10.78 -34.15 17.83
N ASP A 101 -10.26 -34.61 18.97
CA ASP A 101 -9.89 -33.78 20.12
C ASP A 101 -8.43 -34.02 20.52
N VAL A 102 -7.79 -32.97 21.05
CA VAL A 102 -6.44 -33.02 21.61
C VAL A 102 -6.54 -33.43 23.07
N ALA A 103 -6.24 -34.70 23.35
CA ALA A 103 -6.57 -35.36 24.61
C ALA A 103 -5.89 -34.73 25.85
N ASP A 104 -4.77 -34.05 25.67
CA ASP A 104 -4.00 -33.41 26.74
C ASP A 104 -3.92 -31.87 26.62
N SER A 105 -4.87 -31.27 25.88
CA SER A 105 -4.92 -29.83 25.57
C SER A 105 -4.73 -28.91 26.78
N THR A 106 -5.26 -29.27 27.95
CA THR A 106 -5.16 -28.49 29.19
C THR A 106 -3.77 -28.49 29.83
N SER A 107 -2.90 -29.40 29.42
CA SER A 107 -1.52 -29.53 29.94
C SER A 107 -0.46 -28.94 29.00
N LEU A 108 -0.87 -28.45 27.82
CA LEU A 108 0.02 -27.89 26.82
C LEU A 108 0.35 -26.42 27.14
N PRO A 109 1.57 -25.95 26.84
CA PRO A 109 2.01 -24.58 27.16
C PRO A 109 1.19 -23.52 26.41
N TYR A 110 1.06 -22.34 27.03
CA TYR A 110 0.35 -21.20 26.45
C TYR A 110 0.96 -20.79 25.10
N GLY A 111 0.12 -20.69 24.06
CA GLY A 111 0.52 -20.40 22.68
C GLY A 111 0.77 -21.63 21.79
N TRP A 112 0.59 -22.85 22.30
CA TRP A 112 0.64 -24.06 21.48
C TRP A 112 -0.45 -24.07 20.40
N SER A 113 -0.07 -24.44 19.18
CA SER A 113 -1.02 -24.76 18.11
C SER A 113 -0.49 -25.82 17.15
N ARG A 114 -1.35 -26.69 16.61
CA ARG A 114 -0.95 -27.73 15.65
C ARG A 114 -1.95 -27.90 14.53
N TYR A 115 -1.43 -28.13 13.34
CA TYR A 115 -2.23 -28.38 12.15
C TYR A 115 -2.36 -29.87 11.92
N ALA A 116 -3.60 -30.36 11.83
CA ALA A 116 -3.87 -31.74 11.44
C ALA A 116 -4.90 -31.79 10.31
N GLN A 117 -4.61 -32.63 9.32
CA GLN A 117 -5.56 -33.06 8.31
C GLN A 117 -6.07 -34.44 8.73
N PHE A 118 -7.38 -34.64 8.75
CA PHE A 118 -7.96 -35.88 9.24
C PHE A 118 -9.29 -36.26 8.57
N SER A 119 -9.57 -37.57 8.55
CA SER A 119 -10.83 -38.14 8.11
C SER A 119 -11.48 -38.91 9.26
N LEU A 120 -12.81 -38.82 9.37
CA LEU A 120 -13.63 -39.53 10.35
C LEU A 120 -14.67 -40.36 9.58
N ALA A 121 -14.86 -41.63 9.97
CA ALA A 121 -15.79 -42.53 9.29
C ALA A 121 -16.63 -43.40 10.23
N VAL A 122 -17.84 -43.74 9.80
CA VAL A 122 -18.70 -44.80 10.37
C VAL A 122 -18.76 -45.94 9.35
N VAL A 123 -18.21 -47.10 9.71
CA VAL A 123 -18.03 -48.24 8.82
C VAL A 123 -19.35 -48.99 8.67
N ASN A 124 -19.71 -49.29 7.43
CA ASN A 124 -20.82 -50.20 7.14
C ASN A 124 -20.31 -51.65 7.27
N GLN A 125 -20.91 -52.40 8.20
CA GLN A 125 -20.47 -53.74 8.57
C GLN A 125 -21.03 -54.85 7.66
N ILE A 126 -21.96 -54.52 6.75
CA ILE A 126 -22.56 -55.47 5.79
C ILE A 126 -21.99 -55.25 4.38
N GLN A 127 -21.89 -53.99 3.95
CA GLN A 127 -21.42 -53.59 2.62
C GLN A 127 -20.40 -52.44 2.76
N PRO A 128 -19.08 -52.75 2.80
CA PRO A 128 -18.02 -51.77 3.07
C PRO A 128 -18.03 -50.53 2.15
N GLU A 129 -18.51 -50.67 0.92
CA GLU A 129 -18.64 -49.60 -0.08
C GLU A 129 -19.60 -48.47 0.34
N PHE A 130 -20.50 -48.71 1.30
CA PHE A 130 -21.41 -47.71 1.85
C PHE A 130 -20.90 -47.06 3.15
N THR A 131 -19.63 -47.25 3.49
CA THR A 131 -18.98 -46.56 4.63
C THR A 131 -19.05 -45.05 4.43
N ILE A 132 -19.58 -44.32 5.44
CA ILE A 132 -19.67 -42.87 5.38
C ILE A 132 -18.39 -42.28 5.98
N ARG A 133 -17.64 -41.53 5.17
CA ARG A 133 -16.40 -40.84 5.56
C ARG A 133 -16.53 -39.35 5.29
N LYS A 134 -16.05 -38.52 6.21
CA LYS A 134 -15.93 -37.07 6.03
C LYS A 134 -14.51 -36.63 6.36
N GLU A 135 -13.97 -35.72 5.56
CA GLU A 135 -12.60 -35.22 5.65
C GLU A 135 -12.58 -33.74 5.99
N THR A 136 -11.62 -33.32 6.81
CA THR A 136 -11.40 -31.92 7.17
C THR A 136 -9.95 -31.67 7.59
N GLN A 137 -9.62 -30.41 7.83
CA GLN A 137 -8.33 -29.97 8.34
C GLN A 137 -8.54 -28.80 9.30
N HIS A 138 -7.76 -28.75 10.37
CA HIS A 138 -7.93 -27.72 11.39
C HIS A 138 -6.62 -27.43 12.13
N GLN A 139 -6.52 -26.20 12.66
CA GLN A 139 -5.44 -25.77 13.54
C GLN A 139 -5.92 -25.80 15.00
N PHE A 140 -5.57 -26.87 15.70
CA PHE A 140 -5.91 -27.08 17.09
C PHE A 140 -5.08 -26.17 18.00
N ASN A 141 -5.70 -25.63 19.03
CA ASN A 141 -5.05 -24.79 20.04
C ASN A 141 -5.74 -24.96 21.40
N ALA A 142 -5.25 -24.28 22.44
CA ALA A 142 -5.81 -24.42 23.80
C ALA A 142 -7.28 -23.94 23.93
N ARG A 143 -7.77 -23.06 23.04
CA ARG A 143 -9.17 -22.61 23.02
C ARG A 143 -10.05 -23.49 22.13
N GLU A 144 -9.49 -24.03 21.06
CA GLU A 144 -10.15 -24.87 20.07
C GLU A 144 -9.43 -26.23 20.04
N SER A 145 -9.67 -27.03 21.07
CA SER A 145 -9.01 -28.33 21.27
C SER A 145 -9.68 -29.46 20.50
N ASP A 146 -10.95 -29.31 20.11
CA ASP A 146 -11.72 -30.26 19.32
C ASP A 146 -12.28 -29.65 18.03
N TRP A 147 -12.33 -30.47 16.97
CA TRP A 147 -12.91 -30.09 15.68
C TRP A 147 -13.50 -31.29 14.95
N GLY A 148 -14.60 -31.11 14.23
CA GLY A 148 -15.28 -32.20 13.55
C GLY A 148 -16.68 -31.86 13.06
N PHE A 149 -17.59 -32.84 13.10
CA PHE A 149 -18.88 -32.77 12.43
C PHE A 149 -20.03 -32.98 13.42
N THR A 150 -20.75 -31.90 13.72
CA THR A 150 -21.98 -31.92 14.53
C THR A 150 -23.09 -32.74 13.86
N SER A 151 -23.24 -32.65 12.53
CA SER A 151 -24.17 -33.46 11.75
C SER A 151 -23.41 -34.49 10.91
N PHE A 152 -22.85 -35.52 11.55
CA PHE A 152 -22.06 -36.54 10.85
C PHE A 152 -22.96 -37.50 10.05
N MET A 153 -23.90 -38.19 10.72
CA MET A 153 -24.86 -39.13 10.10
C MET A 153 -26.22 -39.03 10.81
N PRO A 154 -27.38 -39.02 10.11
CA PRO A 154 -28.68 -39.00 10.76
C PRO A 154 -28.88 -40.23 11.66
N LEU A 155 -29.39 -40.04 12.88
CA LEU A 155 -29.60 -41.16 13.81
C LEU A 155 -30.59 -42.19 13.25
N SER A 156 -31.60 -41.74 12.49
CA SER A 156 -32.57 -42.61 11.82
C SER A 156 -31.92 -43.60 10.86
N GLU A 157 -30.80 -43.23 10.22
CA GLU A 157 -30.06 -44.11 9.31
C GLU A 157 -29.08 -45.00 10.06
N LEU A 158 -28.46 -44.49 11.13
CA LEU A 158 -27.55 -45.26 11.97
C LEU A 158 -28.26 -46.43 12.67
N TYR A 159 -29.48 -46.19 13.21
CA TYR A 159 -30.28 -47.18 13.93
C TYR A 159 -31.11 -48.10 13.02
N ASP A 160 -31.11 -47.89 11.71
CA ASP A 160 -31.81 -48.76 10.76
C ASP A 160 -31.00 -50.05 10.55
N ALA A 161 -31.53 -51.15 11.12
CA ALA A 161 -30.91 -52.47 11.06
C ALA A 161 -30.70 -52.99 9.61
N SER A 162 -31.45 -52.47 8.63
CA SER A 162 -31.31 -52.84 7.22
C SER A 162 -30.12 -52.15 6.51
N ARG A 163 -29.57 -51.08 7.10
CA ARG A 163 -28.50 -50.28 6.50
C ARG A 163 -27.09 -50.70 6.89
N GLY A 164 -26.93 -51.54 7.92
CA GLY A 164 -25.65 -52.19 8.23
C GLY A 164 -24.63 -51.36 9.03
N TYR A 165 -25.00 -50.20 9.56
CA TYR A 165 -24.10 -49.37 10.40
C TYR A 165 -24.12 -49.79 11.88
N LEU A 166 -25.28 -50.19 12.40
CA LEU A 166 -25.45 -50.79 13.72
C LEU A 166 -25.82 -52.28 13.55
N VAL A 167 -24.87 -53.17 13.83
CA VAL A 167 -25.04 -54.62 13.72
C VAL A 167 -24.71 -55.24 15.06
N ASN A 168 -25.56 -56.15 15.57
CA ASN A 168 -25.38 -56.79 16.89
C ASN A 168 -25.16 -55.81 18.05
N ASP A 169 -25.82 -54.64 18.01
CA ASP A 169 -25.64 -53.55 18.98
C ASP A 169 -24.19 -52.98 19.02
N THR A 170 -23.45 -53.12 17.91
CA THR A 170 -22.09 -52.58 17.76
C THR A 170 -21.98 -51.61 16.58
N VAL A 171 -21.26 -50.49 16.77
CA VAL A 171 -20.92 -49.51 15.72
C VAL A 171 -19.40 -49.45 15.58
N VAL A 172 -18.90 -49.48 14.34
CA VAL A 172 -17.47 -49.36 14.06
C VAL A 172 -17.15 -47.97 13.50
N VAL A 173 -16.21 -47.28 14.13
CA VAL A 173 -15.78 -45.93 13.73
C VAL A 173 -14.30 -45.90 13.42
N GLU A 174 -13.91 -45.07 12.46
CA GLU A 174 -12.51 -44.91 12.02
C GLU A 174 -12.08 -43.45 12.04
N ALA A 175 -10.81 -43.22 12.33
CA ALA A 175 -10.14 -41.94 12.15
C ALA A 175 -8.81 -42.13 11.43
N GLU A 176 -8.56 -41.34 10.38
CA GLU A 176 -7.24 -41.18 9.79
C GLU A 176 -6.73 -39.80 10.10
N VAL A 177 -5.53 -39.69 10.68
CA VAL A 177 -4.97 -38.40 11.11
C VAL A 177 -3.56 -38.26 10.54
N ALA A 178 -3.28 -37.09 9.98
CA ALA A 178 -1.98 -36.65 9.51
C ALA A 178 -1.64 -35.29 10.14
N VAL A 179 -0.70 -35.29 11.08
CA VAL A 179 -0.23 -34.07 11.74
C VAL A 179 0.86 -33.43 10.90
N ARG A 180 0.64 -32.20 10.43
CA ARG A 180 1.67 -31.44 9.72
C ARG A 180 2.43 -30.57 10.71
N ARG A 181 3.75 -30.54 10.60
CA ARG A 181 4.55 -29.50 11.26
C ARG A 181 4.13 -28.16 10.66
N ILE A 182 3.46 -27.32 11.45
CA ILE A 182 3.40 -25.90 11.15
C ILE A 182 4.84 -25.41 11.27
N VAL A 183 5.44 -25.13 10.14
CA VAL A 183 6.63 -24.30 10.09
C VAL A 183 6.16 -22.92 10.54
N ASP A 184 6.54 -22.51 11.75
CA ASP A 184 6.30 -21.16 12.24
C ASP A 184 6.77 -20.16 11.19
N TYR A 185 5.83 -19.37 10.67
CA TYR A 185 6.06 -18.39 9.59
C TYR A 185 7.22 -17.44 9.94
N TRP A 186 7.45 -17.20 11.23
CA TRP A 186 8.45 -16.27 11.76
C TRP A 186 9.83 -16.91 12.03
N THR A 187 9.96 -18.24 12.05
CA THR A 187 11.23 -18.92 12.36
C THR A 187 11.75 -19.79 11.22
N TYR A 188 11.13 -19.74 10.04
CA TYR A 188 11.58 -20.49 8.88
C TYR A 188 12.90 -19.92 8.32
N ASP A 189 13.96 -20.72 8.39
CA ASP A 189 15.27 -20.37 7.87
C ASP A 189 15.43 -20.96 6.45
N SER A 190 15.15 -20.13 5.43
CA SER A 190 15.25 -20.52 4.01
C SER A 190 16.62 -21.15 3.67
N LYS A 191 17.71 -20.63 4.24
CA LYS A 191 19.07 -21.11 3.96
C LYS A 191 19.28 -22.52 4.50
N LYS A 192 18.87 -22.79 5.74
CA LYS A 192 19.02 -24.12 6.35
C LYS A 192 18.16 -25.18 5.66
N GLU A 193 16.92 -24.83 5.30
CA GLU A 193 15.96 -25.79 4.76
C GLU A 193 16.17 -26.07 3.26
N THR A 194 16.65 -25.08 2.50
CA THR A 194 16.75 -25.17 1.03
C THR A 194 18.16 -24.99 0.46
N GLY A 195 19.10 -24.42 1.23
CA GLY A 195 20.41 -23.99 0.74
C GLY A 195 20.43 -22.60 0.09
N TYR A 196 19.25 -22.00 -0.15
CA TYR A 196 19.08 -20.74 -0.87
C TYR A 196 18.42 -19.66 0.02
N VAL A 197 18.62 -18.40 -0.34
CA VAL A 197 18.03 -17.24 0.37
C VAL A 197 17.15 -16.42 -0.56
N GLY A 198 16.14 -15.81 0.03
CA GLY A 198 15.21 -14.92 -0.65
C GLY A 198 15.71 -13.48 -0.77
N LEU A 199 14.90 -12.64 -1.42
CA LEU A 199 15.08 -11.20 -1.57
C LEU A 199 14.03 -10.43 -0.77
N LYS A 200 14.44 -9.39 -0.07
CA LYS A 200 13.51 -8.53 0.68
C LYS A 200 12.62 -7.73 -0.25
N ASN A 201 11.32 -7.80 -0.01
CA ASN A 201 10.35 -6.97 -0.70
C ASN A 201 10.37 -5.56 -0.11
N GLN A 202 10.50 -4.54 -0.95
CA GLN A 202 10.51 -3.14 -0.54
C GLN A 202 9.11 -2.49 -0.57
N GLY A 203 8.06 -3.26 -0.84
CA GLY A 203 6.68 -2.81 -0.94
C GLY A 203 5.99 -3.47 -2.11
N ALA A 204 6.39 -3.09 -3.33
CA ALA A 204 5.82 -3.60 -4.57
C ALA A 204 6.87 -4.25 -5.50
N THR A 205 8.05 -4.61 -5.00
CA THR A 205 9.20 -5.03 -5.82
C THR A 205 9.26 -6.53 -6.15
N CYS A 206 8.15 -7.26 -5.98
CA CYS A 206 8.09 -8.72 -6.16
C CYS A 206 8.40 -9.16 -7.61
N TYR A 207 8.02 -8.34 -8.61
CA TYR A 207 8.33 -8.58 -10.03
C TYR A 207 9.85 -8.59 -10.27
N MET A 208 10.56 -7.61 -9.68
CA MET A 208 12.01 -7.50 -9.74
C MET A 208 12.68 -8.64 -8.99
N ASN A 209 12.19 -9.01 -7.81
CA ASN A 209 12.74 -10.11 -7.02
C ASN A 209 12.67 -11.44 -7.79
N SER A 210 11.51 -11.72 -8.40
CA SER A 210 11.28 -12.94 -9.20
C SER A 210 12.21 -13.03 -10.41
N LEU A 211 12.39 -11.91 -11.11
CA LEU A 211 13.30 -11.81 -12.25
C LEU A 211 14.77 -11.97 -11.83
N LEU A 212 15.20 -11.27 -10.77
CA LEU A 212 16.58 -11.33 -10.29
C LEU A 212 16.95 -12.73 -9.80
N GLN A 213 16.04 -13.42 -9.10
CA GLN A 213 16.24 -14.82 -8.71
C GLN A 213 16.36 -15.72 -9.93
N THR A 214 15.55 -15.49 -10.97
CA THR A 214 15.61 -16.26 -12.21
C THR A 214 16.96 -16.09 -12.92
N LEU A 215 17.40 -14.84 -13.12
CA LEU A 215 18.69 -14.52 -13.76
C LEU A 215 19.88 -15.00 -12.92
N TYR A 216 19.82 -14.87 -11.60
CA TYR A 216 20.88 -15.33 -10.69
C TYR A 216 21.12 -16.85 -10.78
N HIS A 217 20.04 -17.63 -10.94
CA HIS A 217 20.11 -19.08 -11.09
C HIS A 217 20.43 -19.54 -12.52
N ILE A 218 20.92 -18.63 -13.38
CA ILE A 218 21.62 -18.94 -14.64
C ILE A 218 23.12 -18.71 -14.36
N PRO A 219 23.91 -19.76 -14.04
CA PRO A 219 25.27 -19.60 -13.54
C PRO A 219 26.20 -18.84 -14.51
N TYR A 220 26.07 -19.07 -15.81
CA TYR A 220 26.86 -18.36 -16.82
C TYR A 220 26.57 -16.84 -16.83
N PHE A 221 25.30 -16.43 -16.68
CA PHE A 221 24.94 -15.01 -16.54
C PHE A 221 25.54 -14.42 -15.26
N ARG A 222 25.41 -15.11 -14.12
CA ARG A 222 26.01 -14.70 -12.85
C ARG A 222 27.54 -14.53 -12.96
N LYS A 223 28.21 -15.45 -13.65
CA LYS A 223 29.65 -15.39 -13.89
C LYS A 223 30.04 -14.15 -14.72
N ALA A 224 29.29 -13.86 -15.77
CA ALA A 224 29.52 -12.67 -16.58
C ALA A 224 29.35 -11.38 -15.78
N VAL A 225 28.34 -11.32 -14.90
CA VAL A 225 28.13 -10.18 -14.00
C VAL A 225 29.34 -9.96 -13.08
N TYR A 226 29.95 -11.02 -12.54
CA TYR A 226 31.14 -10.88 -11.69
C TYR A 226 32.39 -10.40 -12.44
N HIS A 227 32.47 -10.63 -13.76
CA HIS A 227 33.58 -10.17 -14.60
C HIS A 227 33.38 -8.76 -15.21
N MET A 228 32.25 -8.11 -14.96
CA MET A 228 32.08 -6.70 -15.35
C MET A 228 33.07 -5.80 -14.60
N PRO A 229 33.72 -4.84 -15.28
CA PRO A 229 34.71 -3.97 -14.66
C PRO A 229 34.04 -3.01 -13.66
N THR A 230 34.49 -3.06 -12.41
CA THR A 230 34.12 -2.11 -11.35
C THR A 230 35.37 -1.66 -10.61
N THR A 231 35.41 -0.39 -10.21
CA THR A 231 36.55 0.22 -9.51
C THR A 231 36.28 0.37 -8.01
N GLU A 232 37.34 0.57 -7.23
CA GLU A 232 37.21 0.81 -5.78
C GLU A 232 36.47 2.12 -5.44
N ASN A 233 36.47 3.08 -6.37
CA ASN A 233 35.79 4.37 -6.22
C ASN A 233 34.29 4.30 -6.53
N ASP A 234 33.81 3.21 -7.13
CA ASP A 234 32.41 3.08 -7.48
C ASP A 234 31.53 2.89 -6.24
N ILE A 235 30.42 3.62 -6.21
CA ILE A 235 29.42 3.53 -5.16
C ILE A 235 28.26 2.66 -5.67
N PRO A 236 27.82 1.61 -4.94
CA PRO A 236 26.75 0.71 -5.39
C PRO A 236 25.47 1.45 -5.78
N SER A 237 25.11 2.51 -5.07
CA SER A 237 23.92 3.32 -5.39
C SER A 237 24.04 4.15 -6.68
N GLY A 238 25.23 4.27 -7.27
CA GLY A 238 25.48 4.99 -8.52
C GLY A 238 25.95 4.09 -9.67
N SER A 239 26.09 2.78 -9.45
CA SER A 239 26.62 1.84 -10.45
C SER A 239 25.82 0.53 -10.47
N ILE A 240 25.08 0.32 -11.56
CA ILE A 240 24.26 -0.89 -11.77
C ILE A 240 25.11 -2.17 -11.74
N PRO A 241 26.28 -2.26 -12.43
CA PRO A 241 27.12 -3.44 -12.36
C PRO A 241 27.56 -3.76 -10.93
N LEU A 242 28.00 -2.76 -10.17
CA LEU A 242 28.45 -2.95 -8.78
C LEU A 242 27.30 -3.35 -7.85
N ALA A 243 26.12 -2.76 -8.02
CA ALA A 243 24.94 -3.12 -7.23
C ALA A 243 24.51 -4.57 -7.47
N LEU A 244 24.51 -5.03 -8.74
CA LEU A 244 24.22 -6.42 -9.09
C LEU A 244 25.29 -7.39 -8.58
N GLN A 245 26.58 -7.05 -8.74
CA GLN A 245 27.68 -7.85 -8.19
C GLN A 245 27.55 -8.03 -6.68
N SER A 246 27.27 -6.92 -5.97
CA SER A 246 27.05 -6.94 -4.52
C SER A 246 25.84 -7.77 -4.13
N LEU A 247 24.74 -7.67 -4.88
CA LEU A 247 23.52 -8.45 -4.67
C LEU A 247 23.77 -9.95 -4.87
N PHE A 248 24.42 -10.33 -5.97
CA PHE A 248 24.70 -11.73 -6.31
C PHE A 248 25.67 -12.37 -5.33
N TYR A 249 26.68 -11.61 -4.88
CA TYR A 249 27.57 -12.06 -3.82
C TYR A 249 26.79 -12.33 -2.53
N LYS A 250 25.95 -11.38 -2.10
CA LYS A 250 25.11 -11.53 -0.90
C LYS A 250 24.14 -12.72 -1.03
N LEU A 251 23.54 -12.97 -2.21
CA LEU A 251 22.70 -14.15 -2.45
C LEU A 251 23.47 -15.47 -2.35
N GLN A 252 24.76 -15.47 -2.71
CA GLN A 252 25.61 -16.67 -2.69
C GLN A 252 26.07 -17.02 -1.26
N TYR A 253 26.50 -16.03 -0.49
CA TYR A 253 27.19 -16.24 0.80
C TYR A 253 26.40 -15.85 2.05
N SER A 254 25.30 -15.09 1.93
CA SER A 254 24.52 -14.71 3.11
C SER A 254 23.65 -15.87 3.61
N ASP A 255 23.46 -15.92 4.93
CA ASP A 255 22.54 -16.82 5.62
C ASP A 255 21.12 -16.24 5.77
N SER A 256 20.88 -15.01 5.28
CA SER A 256 19.61 -14.30 5.46
C SER A 256 19.11 -13.66 4.18
N SER A 257 17.82 -13.30 4.13
CA SER A 257 17.22 -12.62 2.98
C SER A 257 17.94 -11.30 2.65
N VAL A 258 18.19 -11.08 1.36
CA VAL A 258 19.04 -9.99 0.87
C VAL A 258 18.20 -8.80 0.41
N ALA A 259 18.56 -7.58 0.82
CA ALA A 259 17.86 -6.37 0.42
C ALA A 259 18.32 -5.87 -0.96
N THR A 260 17.38 -5.42 -1.78
CA THR A 260 17.63 -4.88 -3.14
C THR A 260 17.71 -3.35 -3.21
N LYS A 261 17.84 -2.67 -2.05
CA LYS A 261 17.80 -1.19 -1.93
C LYS A 261 18.90 -0.48 -2.73
N GLU A 262 20.09 -1.06 -2.77
CA GLU A 262 21.23 -0.47 -3.50
C GLU A 262 21.00 -0.54 -5.01
N LEU A 263 20.38 -1.62 -5.48
CA LEU A 263 20.06 -1.82 -6.88
C LEU A 263 18.97 -0.85 -7.36
N THR A 264 17.87 -0.69 -6.60
CA THR A 264 16.81 0.27 -6.96
C THR A 264 17.34 1.70 -7.00
N LYS A 265 18.17 2.09 -6.03
CA LYS A 265 18.87 3.39 -6.07
C LYS A 265 19.79 3.53 -7.28
N SER A 266 20.50 2.47 -7.66
CA SER A 266 21.34 2.46 -8.88
C SER A 266 20.54 2.55 -10.17
N PHE A 267 19.21 2.42 -10.13
CA PHE A 267 18.34 2.72 -11.27
C PHE A 267 17.86 4.18 -11.31
N GLY A 268 18.20 4.96 -10.29
CA GLY A 268 17.66 6.31 -10.08
C GLY A 268 16.25 6.29 -9.50
N TRP A 269 15.78 5.16 -8.97
CA TRP A 269 14.46 5.05 -8.35
C TRP A 269 14.47 5.61 -6.94
N ASP A 270 13.43 6.36 -6.60
CA ASP A 270 13.18 6.80 -5.25
C ASP A 270 12.29 5.81 -4.47
N THR A 271 11.86 6.21 -3.28
CA THR A 271 10.98 5.36 -2.46
C THR A 271 9.60 5.22 -3.08
N TYR A 272 9.09 6.22 -3.80
CA TYR A 272 7.78 6.17 -4.46
C TYR A 272 7.80 5.17 -5.62
N ASP A 273 8.86 5.20 -6.44
CA ASP A 273 9.04 4.26 -7.55
C ASP A 273 9.10 2.81 -7.07
N SER A 274 9.63 2.55 -5.86
CA SER A 274 9.69 1.21 -5.26
C SER A 274 8.32 0.65 -4.83
N PHE A 275 7.29 1.49 -4.76
CA PHE A 275 5.89 1.10 -4.54
C PHE A 275 5.06 1.02 -5.84
N MET A 276 5.65 1.35 -7.00
CA MET A 276 4.99 1.16 -8.28
C MET A 276 5.11 -0.31 -8.74
N GLN A 277 4.00 -0.87 -9.21
CA GLN A 277 4.00 -2.19 -9.84
C GLN A 277 4.39 -2.02 -11.32
N HIS A 278 5.30 -2.87 -11.79
CA HIS A 278 5.75 -2.87 -13.18
C HIS A 278 5.64 -4.27 -13.77
N ASP A 279 5.61 -4.32 -15.10
CA ASP A 279 5.66 -5.56 -15.84
C ASP A 279 7.07 -6.19 -15.76
N VAL A 280 7.13 -7.50 -15.49
CA VAL A 280 8.39 -8.25 -15.39
C VAL A 280 9.18 -8.21 -16.71
N GLN A 281 8.50 -8.31 -17.85
CA GLN A 281 9.15 -8.33 -19.16
C GLN A 281 9.70 -6.94 -19.50
N GLU A 282 8.98 -5.87 -19.19
CA GLU A 282 9.48 -4.50 -19.37
C GLU A 282 10.76 -4.29 -18.55
N LEU A 283 10.76 -4.67 -17.26
CA LEU A 283 11.96 -4.60 -16.43
C LEU A 283 13.11 -5.42 -17.00
N ASN A 284 12.86 -6.65 -17.45
CA ASN A 284 13.87 -7.53 -18.01
C ASN A 284 14.54 -6.96 -19.26
N ARG A 285 13.75 -6.32 -20.13
CA ARG A 285 14.26 -5.70 -21.34
C ARG A 285 15.10 -4.46 -21.03
N VAL A 286 14.61 -3.58 -20.15
CA VAL A 286 15.35 -2.38 -19.74
C VAL A 286 16.64 -2.75 -18.98
N LEU A 287 16.60 -3.78 -18.12
CA LEU A 287 17.77 -4.28 -17.41
C LEU A 287 18.81 -4.87 -18.38
N SER A 288 18.37 -5.71 -19.33
CA SER A 288 19.26 -6.32 -20.33
C SER A 288 19.95 -5.27 -21.20
N GLU A 289 19.20 -4.28 -21.70
CA GLU A 289 19.74 -3.17 -22.51
C GLU A 289 20.80 -2.37 -21.73
N LYS A 290 20.50 -2.01 -20.48
CA LYS A 290 21.45 -1.29 -19.62
C LYS A 290 22.69 -2.11 -19.29
N LEU A 291 22.56 -3.42 -19.11
CA LEU A 291 23.71 -4.29 -18.86
C LEU A 291 24.57 -4.47 -20.10
N GLU A 292 23.95 -4.66 -21.26
CA GLU A 292 24.66 -4.76 -22.54
C GLU A 292 25.50 -3.50 -22.78
N ASP A 293 24.94 -2.32 -22.58
CA ASP A 293 25.64 -1.05 -22.71
C ASP A 293 26.84 -0.91 -21.75
N LYS A 294 26.74 -1.45 -20.54
CA LYS A 294 27.86 -1.47 -19.57
C LYS A 294 28.89 -2.56 -19.86
N MET A 295 28.51 -3.60 -20.60
CA MET A 295 29.41 -4.69 -21.02
C MET A 295 30.17 -4.37 -22.32
N LYS A 296 29.72 -3.40 -23.12
CA LYS A 296 30.42 -2.94 -24.34
C LYS A 296 31.83 -2.45 -24.02
N GLY A 297 32.83 -2.92 -24.78
CA GLY A 297 34.24 -2.59 -24.57
C GLY A 297 34.90 -3.31 -23.40
N THR A 298 34.28 -4.36 -22.85
CA THR A 298 34.80 -5.15 -21.72
C THR A 298 35.07 -6.59 -22.12
N VAL A 299 35.69 -7.38 -21.22
CA VAL A 299 35.97 -8.82 -21.47
C VAL A 299 34.71 -9.69 -21.57
N VAL A 300 33.55 -9.17 -21.15
CA VAL A 300 32.25 -9.85 -21.19
C VAL A 300 31.30 -9.25 -22.22
N GLU A 301 31.82 -8.47 -23.18
CA GLU A 301 31.05 -7.93 -24.29
C GLU A 301 30.30 -9.02 -25.07
N GLY A 302 29.06 -8.74 -25.47
CA GLY A 302 28.21 -9.66 -26.22
C GLY A 302 27.66 -10.84 -25.42
N THR A 303 27.83 -10.89 -24.09
CA THR A 303 27.31 -12.02 -23.29
C THR A 303 25.78 -12.09 -23.31
N ILE A 304 25.10 -10.94 -23.27
CA ILE A 304 23.64 -10.85 -23.28
C ILE A 304 23.09 -11.35 -24.62
N GLU A 305 23.67 -10.88 -25.73
CA GLU A 305 23.39 -11.34 -27.09
C GLU A 305 23.57 -12.86 -27.21
N GLN A 306 24.74 -13.38 -26.79
CA GLN A 306 25.04 -14.81 -26.86
C GLN A 306 24.10 -15.71 -26.05
N LEU A 307 23.50 -15.19 -24.97
CA LEU A 307 22.63 -15.97 -24.08
C LEU A 307 21.16 -15.94 -24.53
N PHE A 308 20.67 -14.77 -24.93
CA PHE A 308 19.24 -14.48 -25.05
C PHE A 308 18.82 -14.06 -26.45
N GLU A 309 19.74 -13.66 -27.34
CA GLU A 309 19.38 -13.24 -28.70
C GLU A 309 19.10 -14.45 -29.61
N GLY A 310 17.94 -14.41 -30.26
CA GLY A 310 17.61 -15.23 -31.41
C GLY A 310 17.18 -14.39 -32.60
N HIS A 311 16.92 -15.04 -33.73
CA HIS A 311 16.55 -14.35 -34.96
C HIS A 311 15.35 -14.97 -35.66
N HIS A 312 14.48 -14.11 -36.21
CA HIS A 312 13.41 -14.51 -37.11
C HIS A 312 13.44 -13.71 -38.40
N ILE A 313 12.83 -14.27 -39.44
CA ILE A 313 12.56 -13.59 -40.71
C ILE A 313 11.07 -13.32 -40.80
N ASN A 314 10.73 -12.04 -40.95
CA ASN A 314 9.43 -11.61 -41.43
C ASN A 314 9.47 -11.61 -42.95
N TYR A 315 8.68 -12.45 -43.59
CA TYR A 315 8.58 -12.49 -45.04
C TYR A 315 7.23 -11.97 -45.50
N ILE A 316 7.24 -11.25 -46.61
CA ILE A 316 6.04 -10.79 -47.32
C ILE A 316 6.18 -11.24 -48.78
N GLU A 317 5.25 -12.06 -49.24
CA GLU A 317 5.22 -12.60 -50.60
C GLU A 317 3.94 -12.14 -51.29
N CYS A 318 4.08 -11.36 -52.37
CA CYS A 318 2.93 -10.91 -53.15
C CYS A 318 2.30 -12.09 -53.90
N ILE A 319 0.97 -12.13 -53.98
CA ILE A 319 0.23 -13.23 -54.61
C ILE A 319 0.17 -13.06 -56.13
N ASN A 320 -0.05 -11.82 -56.59
CA ASN A 320 -0.32 -11.51 -57.99
C ASN A 320 0.91 -11.04 -58.78
N VAL A 321 2.03 -10.77 -58.08
CA VAL A 321 3.29 -10.31 -58.66
C VAL A 321 4.47 -11.04 -58.03
N GLU A 322 5.54 -11.24 -58.79
CA GLU A 322 6.75 -11.94 -58.31
C GLU A 322 7.63 -10.97 -57.50
N HIS A 323 7.14 -10.60 -56.32
CA HIS A 323 7.84 -9.72 -55.38
C HIS A 323 7.82 -10.32 -53.97
N LYS A 324 9.02 -10.52 -53.41
CA LYS A 324 9.23 -11.04 -52.06
C LYS A 324 10.13 -10.09 -51.26
N SER A 325 9.66 -9.68 -50.08
CA SER A 325 10.42 -8.91 -49.11
C SER A 325 10.71 -9.79 -47.91
N ASN A 326 11.98 -9.85 -47.48
CA ASN A 326 12.39 -10.58 -46.29
C ASN A 326 13.12 -9.60 -45.38
N ARG A 327 12.69 -9.49 -44.12
CA ARG A 327 13.36 -8.69 -43.09
C ARG A 327 13.81 -9.60 -41.96
N LYS A 328 15.12 -9.62 -41.70
CA LYS A 328 15.69 -10.27 -40.52
C LYS A 328 15.54 -9.34 -39.32
N GLU A 329 15.04 -9.85 -38.21
CA GLU A 329 14.92 -9.15 -36.93
C GLU A 329 15.46 -10.05 -35.82
N SER A 330 16.03 -9.44 -34.77
CA SER A 330 16.46 -10.13 -33.56
C SER A 330 15.42 -9.99 -32.45
N PHE A 331 15.42 -10.94 -31.53
CA PHE A 331 14.56 -10.94 -30.35
C PHE A 331 15.33 -11.46 -29.13
N TYR A 332 14.97 -10.94 -27.96
CA TYR A 332 15.50 -11.38 -26.65
C TYR A 332 14.47 -12.19 -25.84
N ASP A 333 13.19 -11.94 -26.11
CA ASP A 333 12.05 -12.67 -25.58
C ASP A 333 11.02 -12.90 -26.70
N LEU A 334 10.16 -13.90 -26.54
CA LEU A 334 9.03 -14.14 -27.43
C LEU A 334 7.72 -13.97 -26.69
N GLN A 335 6.82 -13.19 -27.27
CA GLN A 335 5.50 -12.96 -26.71
C GLN A 335 4.48 -13.91 -27.32
N LEU A 336 4.02 -14.87 -26.52
CA LEU A 336 3.09 -15.90 -26.95
C LEU A 336 1.66 -15.55 -26.56
N ASP A 337 0.75 -15.64 -27.52
CA ASP A 337 -0.68 -15.46 -27.29
C ASP A 337 -1.22 -16.61 -26.44
N VAL A 338 -1.89 -16.27 -25.33
CA VAL A 338 -2.55 -17.26 -24.45
C VAL A 338 -4.02 -17.43 -24.83
N LYS A 339 -4.71 -16.33 -25.14
CA LYS A 339 -6.13 -16.34 -25.48
C LYS A 339 -6.38 -17.14 -26.76
N GLY A 340 -7.24 -18.15 -26.66
CA GLY A 340 -7.56 -19.06 -27.76
C GLY A 340 -6.53 -20.17 -28.00
N CYS A 341 -5.44 -20.23 -27.23
CA CYS A 341 -4.40 -21.25 -27.31
C CYS A 341 -4.50 -22.20 -26.11
N ARG A 342 -4.46 -23.52 -26.35
CA ARG A 342 -4.54 -24.53 -25.27
C ARG A 342 -3.18 -24.80 -24.61
N ASP A 343 -2.12 -24.68 -25.39
CA ASP A 343 -0.76 -24.98 -24.98
C ASP A 343 0.26 -24.13 -25.74
N ILE A 344 1.52 -24.23 -25.32
CA ILE A 344 2.65 -23.53 -25.93
C ILE A 344 2.80 -23.81 -27.44
N TYR A 345 2.50 -25.03 -27.88
CA TYR A 345 2.65 -25.40 -29.28
C TYR A 345 1.59 -24.72 -30.16
N SER A 346 0.36 -24.61 -29.66
CA SER A 346 -0.73 -23.87 -30.30
C SER A 346 -0.34 -22.40 -30.48
N SER A 347 0.35 -21.80 -29.51
CA SER A 347 0.83 -20.43 -29.62
C SER A 347 1.96 -20.26 -30.62
N PHE A 348 2.90 -21.21 -30.71
CA PHE A 348 3.92 -21.20 -31.76
C PHE A 348 3.32 -21.43 -33.15
N ASP A 349 2.32 -22.30 -33.28
CA ASP A 349 1.57 -22.50 -34.53
C ASP A 349 0.88 -21.21 -34.98
N LYS A 350 0.24 -20.50 -34.05
CA LYS A 350 -0.35 -19.18 -34.30
C LYS A 350 0.71 -18.13 -34.62
N TYR A 351 1.89 -18.20 -33.99
CA TYR A 351 2.99 -17.25 -34.22
C TYR A 351 3.55 -17.32 -35.65
N VAL A 352 3.61 -18.52 -36.24
CA VAL A 352 4.06 -18.73 -37.62
C VAL A 352 2.91 -18.77 -38.63
N GLU A 353 1.67 -18.53 -38.18
CA GLU A 353 0.49 -18.52 -39.04
C GLU A 353 0.62 -17.43 -40.11
N VAL A 354 0.31 -17.79 -41.35
CA VAL A 354 0.44 -16.88 -42.48
C VAL A 354 -0.77 -15.95 -42.53
N GLU A 355 -0.54 -14.68 -42.25
CA GLU A 355 -1.51 -13.61 -42.36
C GLU A 355 -1.69 -13.20 -43.84
N ARG A 356 -2.94 -13.06 -44.28
CA ARG A 356 -3.25 -12.54 -45.62
C ARG A 356 -3.51 -11.04 -45.57
N LEU A 357 -2.70 -10.31 -46.31
CA LEU A 357 -2.81 -8.88 -46.51
C LEU A 357 -3.71 -8.61 -47.72
N GLU A 358 -5.01 -8.51 -47.49
CA GLU A 358 -6.06 -8.29 -48.50
C GLU A 358 -6.90 -7.05 -48.13
N GLY A 359 -7.70 -6.53 -49.07
CA GLY A 359 -8.60 -5.39 -48.82
C GLY A 359 -7.87 -4.09 -48.52
N ASP A 360 -8.21 -3.44 -47.40
CA ASP A 360 -7.59 -2.19 -46.95
C ASP A 360 -6.17 -2.39 -46.38
N ASN A 361 -5.79 -3.65 -46.09
CA ASN A 361 -4.48 -4.01 -45.52
C ASN A 361 -3.47 -4.48 -46.59
N LYS A 362 -3.68 -4.16 -47.87
CA LYS A 362 -2.78 -4.56 -48.97
C LYS A 362 -1.35 -4.05 -48.76
N TYR A 363 -0.38 -4.87 -49.15
CA TYR A 363 1.04 -4.55 -49.05
C TYR A 363 1.45 -3.57 -50.16
N HIS A 364 2.14 -2.48 -49.81
CA HIS A 364 2.70 -1.56 -50.80
C HIS A 364 4.05 -2.08 -51.30
N ALA A 365 4.05 -2.80 -52.41
CA ALA A 365 5.27 -3.24 -53.08
C ALA A 365 5.84 -2.07 -53.90
N GLU A 366 7.09 -1.67 -53.61
CA GLU A 366 7.73 -0.45 -54.15
C GLU A 366 7.51 -0.23 -55.66
N ASN A 367 7.68 -1.28 -56.47
CA ASN A 367 7.55 -1.21 -57.94
C ASN A 367 6.19 -1.66 -58.48
N HIS A 368 5.28 -2.11 -57.62
CA HIS A 368 4.00 -2.74 -58.03
C HIS A 368 2.76 -2.16 -57.31
N GLY A 369 2.92 -1.14 -56.47
CA GLY A 369 1.83 -0.50 -55.75
C GLY A 369 1.19 -1.43 -54.69
N LEU A 370 -0.08 -1.20 -54.37
CA LEU A 370 -0.82 -2.00 -53.39
C LEU A 370 -1.17 -3.38 -53.95
N GLN A 371 -0.67 -4.44 -53.32
CA GLN A 371 -0.81 -5.82 -53.75
C GLN A 371 -1.35 -6.69 -52.62
N ASP A 372 -2.12 -7.71 -53.00
CA ASP A 372 -2.48 -8.77 -52.07
C ASP A 372 -1.23 -9.60 -51.77
N ALA A 373 -0.93 -9.81 -50.50
CA ALA A 373 0.31 -10.47 -50.09
C ALA A 373 0.08 -11.42 -48.91
N LYS A 374 0.98 -12.38 -48.77
CA LYS A 374 1.08 -13.27 -47.61
C LYS A 374 2.21 -12.78 -46.73
N LYS A 375 1.91 -12.51 -45.47
CA LYS A 375 2.89 -12.14 -44.45
C LYS A 375 3.02 -13.31 -43.47
N GLY A 376 4.25 -13.70 -43.17
CA GLY A 376 4.51 -14.74 -42.19
C GLY A 376 5.83 -14.53 -41.48
N VAL A 377 6.02 -15.31 -40.42
CA VAL A 377 7.23 -15.29 -39.59
C VAL A 377 7.80 -16.70 -39.52
N LEU A 378 9.11 -16.84 -39.73
CA LEU A 378 9.84 -18.09 -39.53
C LEU A 378 11.12 -17.83 -38.75
N PHE A 379 11.50 -18.74 -37.88
CA PHE A 379 12.70 -18.61 -37.06
C PHE A 379 13.94 -19.04 -37.83
N LEU A 380 15.02 -18.27 -37.71
CA LEU A 380 16.34 -18.66 -38.20
C LEU A 380 17.08 -19.48 -37.14
N ASP A 381 17.10 -18.95 -35.93
CA ASP A 381 17.79 -19.57 -34.81
C ASP A 381 17.13 -19.12 -33.51
N PHE A 382 17.24 -19.98 -32.50
CA PHE A 382 16.80 -19.68 -31.14
C PHE A 382 18.01 -19.45 -30.23
N PRO A 383 17.85 -18.71 -29.12
CA PRO A 383 18.93 -18.50 -28.15
C PRO A 383 19.17 -19.75 -27.28
N PRO A 384 20.35 -19.87 -26.65
CA PRO A 384 20.61 -20.92 -25.65
C PRO A 384 19.69 -20.85 -24.43
N VAL A 385 19.30 -19.65 -23.99
CA VAL A 385 18.27 -19.42 -22.97
C VAL A 385 17.07 -18.74 -23.60
N LEU A 386 15.97 -19.47 -23.72
CA LEU A 386 14.76 -19.00 -24.35
C LEU A 386 13.78 -18.45 -23.30
N GLN A 387 13.43 -17.18 -23.44
CA GLN A 387 12.48 -16.49 -22.57
C GLN A 387 11.15 -16.31 -23.29
N LEU A 388 10.08 -16.85 -22.71
CA LEU A 388 8.74 -16.82 -23.28
C LEU A 388 7.81 -16.04 -22.35
N GLN A 389 7.35 -14.87 -22.81
CA GLN A 389 6.32 -14.10 -22.14
C GLN A 389 4.95 -14.60 -22.58
N LEU A 390 4.11 -14.97 -21.62
CA LEU A 390 2.74 -15.37 -21.88
C LEU A 390 1.86 -14.12 -21.81
N LYS A 391 1.25 -13.72 -22.94
CA LYS A 391 0.37 -12.55 -23.01
C LYS A 391 -0.93 -12.81 -22.25
N ARG A 392 -0.86 -12.72 -20.93
CA ARG A 392 -1.98 -12.86 -20.00
C ARG A 392 -2.61 -11.54 -19.62
N PHE A 393 -2.10 -10.43 -20.13
CA PHE A 393 -2.75 -9.13 -20.02
C PHE A 393 -3.06 -8.64 -21.41
N GLU A 394 -4.32 -8.31 -21.64
CA GLU A 394 -4.76 -7.68 -22.87
C GLU A 394 -5.67 -6.52 -22.50
N TYR A 395 -5.63 -5.48 -23.33
CA TYR A 395 -6.59 -4.41 -23.21
C TYR A 395 -7.94 -4.91 -23.73
N ASP A 396 -8.90 -5.07 -22.83
CA ASP A 396 -10.26 -5.35 -23.22
C ASP A 396 -10.89 -4.04 -23.66
N TYR A 397 -10.83 -3.80 -24.97
CA TYR A 397 -11.55 -2.72 -25.65
C TYR A 397 -13.04 -2.68 -25.23
N MET A 398 -13.52 -3.84 -24.78
CA MET A 398 -14.78 -4.14 -24.13
C MET A 398 -15.28 -3.24 -23.01
N ARG A 399 -14.38 -3.23 -22.04
CA ARG A 399 -14.54 -2.75 -20.68
C ARG A 399 -13.77 -1.45 -20.49
N ASP A 400 -13.14 -0.96 -21.57
CA ASP A 400 -12.19 0.15 -21.56
C ASP A 400 -11.17 -0.01 -20.43
N SER A 401 -10.71 -1.24 -20.24
CA SER A 401 -9.86 -1.61 -19.12
C SER A 401 -8.95 -2.76 -19.50
N MET A 402 -7.72 -2.74 -19.00
CA MET A 402 -6.84 -3.91 -19.04
C MET A 402 -7.50 -5.08 -18.27
N VAL A 403 -7.46 -6.28 -18.84
CA VAL A 403 -7.95 -7.52 -18.19
C VAL A 403 -6.85 -8.58 -18.14
N LYS A 404 -6.92 -9.43 -17.11
CA LYS A 404 -6.03 -10.59 -16.99
C LYS A 404 -6.72 -11.84 -17.54
N ILE A 405 -6.06 -12.53 -18.48
CA ILE A 405 -6.46 -13.81 -19.06
C ILE A 405 -6.01 -14.94 -18.13
N ASN A 406 -6.98 -15.54 -17.43
CA ASN A 406 -6.75 -16.66 -16.53
C ASN A 406 -7.03 -18.02 -17.17
N ASP A 407 -7.21 -18.08 -18.49
CA ASP A 407 -7.46 -19.31 -19.24
C ASP A 407 -6.39 -20.37 -18.97
N ARG A 408 -6.81 -21.63 -18.99
CA ARG A 408 -5.92 -22.79 -18.83
C ARG A 408 -4.99 -22.89 -20.04
N TYR A 409 -3.69 -22.85 -19.78
CA TYR A 409 -2.64 -22.85 -20.79
C TYR A 409 -1.49 -23.77 -20.36
N GLU A 410 -1.27 -24.84 -21.12
CA GLU A 410 -0.28 -25.86 -20.78
C GLU A 410 1.11 -25.54 -21.35
N PHE A 411 2.14 -25.80 -20.56
CA PHE A 411 3.53 -25.74 -20.99
C PHE A 411 4.30 -26.97 -20.48
N PRO A 412 5.11 -27.62 -21.34
CA PRO A 412 5.77 -28.87 -21.02
C PRO A 412 7.11 -28.66 -20.32
N LEU A 413 7.57 -29.68 -19.59
CA LEU A 413 8.90 -29.70 -18.99
C LEU A 413 10.01 -29.72 -20.05
N GLN A 414 9.78 -30.42 -21.17
CA GLN A 414 10.64 -30.44 -22.36
C GLN A 414 9.89 -29.85 -23.55
N LEU A 415 10.49 -28.85 -24.19
CA LEU A 415 9.95 -28.15 -25.34
C LEU A 415 10.81 -28.49 -26.56
N ASP A 416 10.23 -29.16 -27.55
CA ASP A 416 10.90 -29.50 -28.81
C ASP A 416 10.38 -28.57 -29.93
N LEU A 417 11.21 -27.61 -30.34
CA LEU A 417 10.88 -26.68 -31.43
C LEU A 417 11.27 -27.19 -32.82
N ASP A 418 11.96 -28.34 -32.91
CA ASP A 418 12.27 -29.02 -34.17
C ASP A 418 11.20 -30.06 -34.55
N ARG A 419 10.17 -30.23 -33.71
CA ARG A 419 9.05 -31.14 -33.97
C ARG A 419 8.39 -30.88 -35.33
N ASP A 420 7.68 -31.89 -35.83
CA ASP A 420 6.93 -31.82 -37.08
C ASP A 420 7.78 -31.39 -38.29
N GLY A 421 9.07 -31.80 -38.33
CA GLY A 421 10.00 -31.51 -39.41
C GLY A 421 10.66 -30.12 -39.35
N GLY A 422 10.64 -29.48 -38.19
CA GLY A 422 11.13 -28.11 -38.01
C GLY A 422 10.22 -27.09 -38.66
N LYS A 423 8.90 -27.23 -38.45
CA LYS A 423 7.86 -26.39 -39.08
C LYS A 423 8.00 -24.90 -38.79
N TYR A 424 8.59 -24.55 -37.64
CA TYR A 424 8.81 -23.16 -37.23
C TYR A 424 10.11 -22.57 -37.80
N ILE A 425 10.99 -23.41 -38.34
CA ILE A 425 12.35 -23.02 -38.74
C ILE A 425 12.42 -22.79 -40.24
N ALA A 426 13.00 -21.66 -40.63
CA ALA A 426 13.15 -21.30 -42.04
C ALA A 426 13.93 -22.36 -42.83
N PRO A 427 13.61 -22.61 -44.12
CA PRO A 427 14.26 -23.64 -44.91
C PRO A 427 15.77 -23.45 -45.11
N ASN A 428 16.24 -22.20 -45.05
CA ASN A 428 17.64 -21.80 -45.20
C ASN A 428 18.39 -21.67 -43.87
N ALA A 429 17.75 -22.01 -42.75
CA ALA A 429 18.34 -21.87 -41.44
C ALA A 429 19.29 -23.02 -41.10
N ASP A 430 20.23 -22.77 -40.18
CA ASP A 430 21.14 -23.81 -39.71
C ASP A 430 20.40 -24.81 -38.81
N ARG A 431 20.36 -26.07 -39.25
CA ARG A 431 19.74 -27.20 -38.53
C ARG A 431 20.77 -28.12 -37.89
N SER A 432 22.03 -27.67 -37.78
CA SER A 432 23.12 -28.43 -37.14
C SER A 432 22.86 -28.69 -35.65
N THR A 433 22.16 -27.76 -34.99
CA THR A 433 21.89 -27.79 -33.55
C THR A 433 20.40 -28.06 -33.31
N ARG A 434 20.11 -29.06 -32.48
CA ARG A 434 18.73 -29.40 -32.10
C ARG A 434 18.17 -28.36 -31.12
N ASN A 435 16.97 -27.86 -31.39
CA ASN A 435 16.21 -26.92 -30.56
C ASN A 435 15.34 -27.65 -29.53
N LEU A 436 15.97 -28.53 -28.75
CA LEU A 436 15.35 -29.19 -27.61
C LEU A 436 15.69 -28.42 -26.33
N TYR A 437 14.66 -28.02 -25.59
CA TYR A 437 14.77 -27.18 -24.40
C TYR A 437 14.19 -27.85 -23.16
N THR A 438 14.82 -27.59 -22.01
CA THR A 438 14.38 -28.02 -20.69
C THR A 438 13.95 -26.81 -19.86
N LEU A 439 12.75 -26.86 -19.25
CA LEU A 439 12.17 -25.77 -18.48
C LEU A 439 13.02 -25.46 -17.23
N HIS A 440 13.58 -24.27 -17.11
CA HIS A 440 14.40 -23.87 -15.97
C HIS A 440 13.57 -23.20 -14.86
N SER A 441 12.70 -22.27 -15.24
CA SER A 441 11.90 -21.50 -14.29
C SER A 441 10.54 -21.08 -14.83
N VAL A 442 9.61 -20.89 -13.89
CA VAL A 442 8.22 -20.47 -14.11
C VAL A 442 7.97 -19.27 -13.21
N LEU A 443 7.88 -18.08 -13.79
CA LEU A 443 7.48 -16.87 -13.07
C LEU A 443 5.96 -16.81 -13.07
N VAL A 444 5.38 -16.59 -11.90
CA VAL A 444 3.94 -16.64 -11.68
C VAL A 444 3.46 -15.28 -11.22
N HIS A 445 2.29 -14.89 -11.72
CA HIS A 445 1.58 -13.70 -11.26
C HIS A 445 0.25 -14.12 -10.62
N SER A 446 0.11 -13.80 -9.33
CA SER A 446 -1.12 -14.00 -8.58
C SER A 446 -1.81 -12.67 -8.33
N GLY A 447 -3.04 -12.51 -8.84
CA GLY A 447 -3.83 -11.29 -8.66
C GLY A 447 -4.48 -10.79 -9.94
N GLY A 448 -4.91 -9.53 -9.91
CA GLY A 448 -5.59 -8.86 -11.01
C GLY A 448 -4.71 -7.82 -11.70
N VAL A 449 -5.32 -6.95 -12.49
CA VAL A 449 -4.62 -5.94 -13.30
C VAL A 449 -4.10 -4.76 -12.48
N HIS A 450 -4.83 -4.37 -11.43
CA HIS A 450 -4.48 -3.21 -10.59
C HIS A 450 -3.66 -3.56 -9.34
N GLY A 451 -3.26 -4.84 -9.21
CA GLY A 451 -2.62 -5.34 -8.02
C GLY A 451 -2.44 -6.85 -8.07
N GLY A 452 -1.20 -7.27 -7.98
CA GLY A 452 -0.85 -8.67 -7.78
C GLY A 452 0.50 -8.86 -7.11
N HIS A 453 0.87 -10.13 -6.98
CA HIS A 453 2.09 -10.59 -6.35
C HIS A 453 2.82 -11.54 -7.30
N TYR A 454 4.12 -11.29 -7.50
CA TYR A 454 4.99 -12.10 -8.34
C TYR A 454 5.88 -13.00 -7.50
N TYR A 455 6.03 -14.24 -7.93
CA TYR A 455 7.01 -15.18 -7.38
C TYR A 455 7.51 -16.12 -8.48
N ALA A 456 8.60 -16.84 -8.23
CA ALA A 456 9.21 -17.72 -9.22
C ALA A 456 9.39 -19.14 -8.69
N PHE A 457 9.03 -20.14 -9.49
CA PHE A 457 9.48 -21.51 -9.31
C PHE A 457 10.74 -21.72 -10.15
N ILE A 458 11.82 -22.19 -9.55
CA ILE A 458 13.13 -22.33 -10.22
C ILE A 458 13.71 -23.71 -9.93
N ARG A 459 14.41 -24.26 -10.94
CA ARG A 459 15.26 -25.45 -10.82
C ARG A 459 16.74 -25.08 -10.98
N PRO A 460 17.43 -24.65 -9.90
CA PRO A 460 18.82 -24.17 -9.96
C PRO A 460 19.80 -25.14 -10.62
N THR A 461 19.59 -26.45 -10.45
CA THR A 461 20.44 -27.52 -10.99
C THR A 461 19.79 -28.29 -12.14
N LEU A 462 18.62 -27.85 -12.62
CA LEU A 462 17.77 -28.60 -13.57
C LEU A 462 17.44 -30.04 -13.13
N SER A 463 17.50 -30.33 -11.82
CA SER A 463 17.08 -31.60 -11.24
C SER A 463 15.55 -31.72 -11.19
N GLU A 464 15.02 -32.76 -10.55
CA GLU A 464 13.57 -32.90 -10.35
C GLU A 464 13.02 -31.99 -9.25
N GLN A 465 13.89 -31.50 -8.35
CA GLN A 465 13.48 -30.66 -7.23
C GLN A 465 13.19 -29.22 -7.68
N TRP A 466 11.98 -28.76 -7.39
CA TRP A 466 11.57 -27.37 -7.57
C TRP A 466 11.70 -26.57 -6.29
N TYR A 467 12.03 -25.30 -6.43
CA TYR A 467 12.08 -24.34 -5.34
C TYR A 467 11.18 -23.15 -5.67
N LYS A 468 10.31 -22.76 -4.74
CA LYS A 468 9.51 -21.55 -4.83
C LYS A 468 10.26 -20.41 -4.14
N PHE A 469 10.61 -19.40 -4.92
CA PHE A 469 11.21 -18.14 -4.48
C PHE A 469 10.11 -17.08 -4.38
N ASP A 470 9.65 -16.85 -3.16
CA ASP A 470 8.57 -15.94 -2.81
C ASP A 470 9.12 -14.84 -1.89
N ASP A 471 9.67 -13.80 -2.52
CA ASP A 471 10.43 -12.73 -1.87
C ASP A 471 11.47 -13.29 -0.88
N GLU A 472 11.28 -13.07 0.42
CA GLU A 472 12.24 -13.45 1.48
C GLU A 472 12.28 -14.96 1.74
N ARG A 473 11.24 -15.67 1.29
CA ARG A 473 11.03 -17.08 1.60
C ARG A 473 11.36 -17.97 0.41
N VAL A 474 12.13 -19.03 0.68
CA VAL A 474 12.41 -20.07 -0.31
C VAL A 474 11.92 -21.41 0.22
N THR A 475 10.98 -22.07 -0.46
CA THR A 475 10.47 -23.39 -0.08
C THR A 475 10.75 -24.44 -1.15
N LYS A 476 10.93 -25.69 -0.73
CA LYS A 476 10.93 -26.84 -1.66
C LYS A 476 9.47 -27.12 -2.05
N GLU A 477 9.21 -27.29 -3.33
CA GLU A 477 7.89 -27.62 -3.86
C GLU A 477 7.97 -28.80 -4.81
N ASP A 478 6.83 -29.45 -5.03
CA ASP A 478 6.70 -30.54 -5.98
C ASP A 478 6.57 -30.00 -7.43
N ALA A 479 6.79 -30.88 -8.41
CA ALA A 479 6.66 -30.52 -9.81
C ALA A 479 5.21 -30.18 -10.20
N LYS A 480 4.22 -30.79 -9.54
CA LYS A 480 2.80 -30.57 -9.81
C LYS A 480 2.40 -29.13 -9.54
N LYS A 481 2.83 -28.57 -8.41
CA LYS A 481 2.60 -27.16 -8.04
C LYS A 481 3.35 -26.19 -8.93
N ALA A 482 4.59 -26.52 -9.31
CA ALA A 482 5.39 -25.65 -10.15
C ALA A 482 4.94 -25.62 -11.62
N LEU A 483 4.30 -26.70 -12.11
CA LEU A 483 3.79 -26.80 -13.49
C LEU A 483 2.26 -26.78 -13.55
N GLU A 484 1.60 -27.88 -13.19
CA GLU A 484 0.17 -28.12 -13.45
C GLU A 484 -0.73 -27.08 -12.79
N GLU A 485 -0.43 -26.71 -11.54
CA GLU A 485 -1.22 -25.70 -10.82
C GLU A 485 -1.04 -24.29 -11.37
N GLN A 486 -0.02 -24.05 -12.22
CA GLN A 486 0.25 -22.75 -12.83
C GLN A 486 -0.31 -22.60 -14.25
N TYR A 487 -1.03 -23.61 -14.76
CA TYR A 487 -1.68 -23.53 -16.08
C TYR A 487 -2.84 -22.51 -16.11
N GLY A 488 -3.49 -22.24 -14.97
CA GLY A 488 -4.72 -21.44 -14.89
C GLY A 488 -5.98 -22.26 -15.14
N GLY A 489 -7.10 -21.59 -15.41
CA GLY A 489 -8.42 -22.17 -15.59
C GLY A 489 -9.31 -22.11 -14.35
N ASP A 490 -10.48 -22.74 -14.45
CA ASP A 490 -11.43 -22.87 -13.34
C ASP A 490 -11.18 -24.15 -12.55
N GLU A 491 -11.27 -24.05 -11.22
CA GLU A 491 -11.22 -25.19 -10.31
C GLU A 491 -12.64 -25.54 -9.85
N GLU A 492 -12.98 -26.82 -9.96
CA GLU A 492 -14.24 -27.38 -9.46
C GLU A 492 -14.00 -27.99 -8.08
N LEU A 493 -14.67 -27.45 -7.05
CA LEU A 493 -14.66 -28.09 -5.73
C LEU A 493 -15.52 -29.37 -5.76
N PRO A 494 -15.09 -30.47 -5.12
CA PRO A 494 -15.92 -31.66 -4.99
C PRO A 494 -17.25 -31.37 -4.27
N GLN A 495 -18.33 -32.02 -4.71
CA GLN A 495 -19.68 -31.81 -4.16
C GLN A 495 -19.70 -32.10 -2.65
N ILE A 496 -19.98 -31.09 -1.85
CA ILE A 496 -20.04 -31.22 -0.38
C ILE A 496 -21.35 -31.92 0.08
N ASN A 497 -22.34 -32.12 -0.80
CA ASN A 497 -23.62 -32.79 -0.44
C ASN A 497 -24.19 -33.64 -1.60
N PRO A 498 -24.26 -34.99 -1.49
CA PRO A 498 -24.81 -35.89 -2.52
C PRO A 498 -26.34 -35.86 -2.69
N GLY A 499 -27.01 -34.72 -2.49
CA GLY A 499 -28.47 -34.65 -2.43
C GLY A 499 -29.15 -33.38 -2.95
N PHE A 500 -28.40 -32.36 -3.37
CA PHE A 500 -28.95 -31.14 -3.96
C PHE A 500 -28.40 -30.94 -5.38
N ASN A 501 -29.29 -30.97 -6.38
CA ASN A 501 -28.98 -30.70 -7.80
C ASN A 501 -28.67 -29.21 -8.04
N ASN A 502 -27.60 -28.69 -7.46
CA ASN A 502 -27.01 -27.42 -7.89
C ASN A 502 -25.77 -27.70 -8.73
N ALA A 503 -25.59 -26.96 -9.82
CA ALA A 503 -24.38 -27.02 -10.64
C ALA A 503 -23.13 -26.75 -9.77
N PRO A 504 -22.00 -27.46 -10.00
CA PRO A 504 -20.78 -27.28 -9.21
C PRO A 504 -20.30 -25.83 -9.28
N PHE A 505 -19.95 -25.27 -8.11
CA PHE A 505 -19.46 -23.90 -7.98
C PHE A 505 -18.03 -23.84 -8.53
N LYS A 506 -17.85 -23.17 -9.67
CA LYS A 506 -16.55 -22.97 -10.34
C LYS A 506 -15.93 -21.67 -9.86
N PHE A 507 -14.65 -21.71 -9.48
CA PHE A 507 -13.89 -20.49 -9.20
C PHE A 507 -12.61 -20.46 -10.04
N THR A 508 -12.33 -19.30 -10.63
CA THR A 508 -11.20 -19.11 -11.54
C THR A 508 -9.90 -18.97 -10.77
N LYS A 509 -8.83 -19.67 -11.18
CA LYS A 509 -7.50 -19.51 -10.58
C LYS A 509 -6.88 -18.17 -10.98
N TYR A 510 -6.68 -17.31 -9.99
CA TYR A 510 -6.04 -15.99 -10.18
C TYR A 510 -4.51 -16.04 -10.16
N SER A 511 -3.92 -17.20 -9.86
CA SER A 511 -2.49 -17.48 -9.97
C SER A 511 -2.21 -18.33 -11.21
N ASN A 512 -1.33 -17.86 -12.08
CA ASN A 512 -0.89 -18.59 -13.27
C ASN A 512 0.46 -18.10 -13.77
N ALA A 513 1.14 -18.95 -14.55
CA ALA A 513 2.43 -18.65 -15.15
C ALA A 513 2.33 -17.43 -16.07
N TYR A 514 3.26 -16.51 -15.90
CA TYR A 514 3.37 -15.26 -16.66
C TYR A 514 4.56 -15.27 -17.61
N MET A 515 5.71 -15.79 -17.18
CA MET A 515 6.92 -15.89 -17.99
C MET A 515 7.58 -17.24 -17.74
N LEU A 516 8.05 -17.88 -18.81
CA LEU A 516 8.73 -19.18 -18.77
C LEU A 516 10.16 -19.00 -19.28
N VAL A 517 11.11 -19.65 -18.61
CA VAL A 517 12.51 -19.67 -19.06
C VAL A 517 12.93 -21.10 -19.33
N TYR A 518 13.43 -21.33 -20.53
CA TYR A 518 13.86 -22.62 -21.05
C TYR A 518 15.35 -22.58 -21.39
N ILE A 519 16.04 -23.70 -21.19
CA ILE A 519 17.48 -23.83 -21.49
C ILE A 519 17.69 -24.94 -22.51
N ARG A 520 18.43 -24.65 -23.58
CA ARG A 520 18.72 -25.61 -24.64
C ARG A 520 19.59 -26.76 -24.10
N GLU A 521 19.19 -28.00 -24.37
CA GLU A 521 19.88 -29.18 -23.82
C GLU A 521 21.35 -29.26 -24.29
N SER A 522 21.65 -28.87 -25.53
CA SER A 522 23.03 -28.86 -26.05
C SER A 522 23.94 -27.79 -25.42
N ALA A 523 23.37 -26.72 -24.86
CA ALA A 523 24.11 -25.65 -24.19
C ALA A 523 24.11 -25.78 -22.66
N LYS A 524 23.41 -26.79 -22.13
CA LYS A 524 23.18 -27.00 -20.70
C LYS A 524 24.45 -27.00 -19.87
N GLU A 525 25.48 -27.74 -20.28
CA GLU A 525 26.75 -27.83 -19.54
C GLU A 525 27.50 -26.49 -19.50
N LYS A 526 27.42 -25.71 -20.59
CA LYS A 526 28.04 -24.38 -20.66
C LYS A 526 27.31 -23.36 -19.78
N ILE A 527 25.98 -23.41 -19.78
CA ILE A 527 25.12 -22.46 -19.05
C ILE A 527 25.10 -22.76 -17.55
N MET A 528 24.99 -24.04 -17.18
CA MET A 528 24.96 -24.55 -15.80
C MET A 528 26.38 -24.79 -15.26
N CYS A 529 27.29 -23.86 -15.53
CA CYS A 529 28.68 -23.95 -15.09
C CYS A 529 28.83 -23.73 -13.58
N THR A 530 29.94 -24.17 -13.01
CA THR A 530 30.30 -23.87 -11.62
C THR A 530 30.79 -22.43 -11.50
N VAL A 531 30.37 -21.74 -10.44
CA VAL A 531 30.79 -20.37 -10.14
C VAL A 531 31.44 -20.36 -8.76
N ASP A 532 32.75 -20.22 -8.74
CA ASP A 532 33.55 -20.31 -7.53
C ASP A 532 33.93 -18.91 -7.00
N GLU A 533 34.47 -18.84 -5.77
CA GLU A 533 34.99 -17.59 -5.21
C GLU A 533 36.07 -16.92 -6.09
N LYS A 534 36.79 -17.70 -6.90
CA LYS A 534 37.84 -17.21 -7.82
C LYS A 534 37.29 -16.42 -9.00
N ASP A 535 36.01 -16.60 -9.34
CA ASP A 535 35.35 -15.85 -10.41
C ASP A 535 34.95 -14.44 -9.94
N ILE A 536 35.09 -14.15 -8.64
CA ILE A 536 34.74 -12.87 -8.02
C ILE A 536 36.02 -12.06 -7.81
N ALA A 537 36.05 -10.83 -8.29
CA ALA A 537 37.22 -9.96 -8.16
C ALA A 537 37.61 -9.72 -6.68
N GLU A 538 38.91 -9.70 -6.40
CA GLU A 538 39.42 -9.65 -5.01
C GLU A 538 39.00 -8.39 -4.26
N HIS A 539 38.98 -7.23 -4.92
CA HIS A 539 38.54 -5.97 -4.32
C HIS A 539 37.08 -6.01 -3.87
N LEU A 540 36.21 -6.70 -4.62
CA LEU A 540 34.80 -6.91 -4.24
C LEU A 540 34.68 -7.82 -3.02
N ARG A 541 35.44 -8.93 -2.98
CA ARG A 541 35.44 -9.87 -1.85
C ARG A 541 35.86 -9.17 -0.55
N VAL A 542 36.95 -8.42 -0.59
CA VAL A 542 37.47 -7.67 0.58
C VAL A 542 36.44 -6.64 1.05
N ARG A 543 35.87 -5.86 0.13
CA ARG A 543 34.86 -4.85 0.45
C ARG A 543 33.63 -5.45 1.10
N LEU A 544 33.02 -6.47 0.48
CA LEU A 544 31.76 -7.05 0.93
C LEU A 544 31.92 -7.83 2.24
N LYS A 545 33.08 -8.47 2.45
CA LYS A 545 33.40 -9.10 3.73
C LYS A 545 33.50 -8.08 4.86
N LYS A 546 34.17 -6.94 4.62
CA LYS A 546 34.23 -5.83 5.58
C LYS A 546 32.83 -5.27 5.89
N GLU A 547 31.99 -5.05 4.87
CA GLU A 547 30.61 -4.59 5.06
C GLU A 547 29.78 -5.58 5.91
N GLN A 548 29.98 -6.89 5.71
CA GLN A 548 29.33 -7.93 6.50
C GLN A 548 29.80 -7.92 7.96
N GLU A 549 31.11 -7.85 8.20
CA GLU A 549 31.70 -7.76 9.54
C GLU A 549 31.19 -6.52 10.30
N GLU A 550 31.14 -5.36 9.65
CA GLU A 550 30.59 -4.13 10.24
C GLU A 550 29.09 -4.26 10.58
N LYS A 551 28.32 -4.94 9.71
CA LYS A 551 26.89 -5.17 9.94
C LYS A 551 26.66 -6.13 11.09
N GLU A 552 27.47 -7.19 11.21
CA GLU A 552 27.44 -8.11 12.35
C GLU A 552 27.83 -7.41 13.64
N HIS A 553 28.86 -6.56 13.61
CA HIS A 553 29.22 -5.70 14.73
C HIS A 553 28.04 -4.82 15.17
N LYS A 554 27.39 -4.11 14.23
CA LYS A 554 26.18 -3.31 14.53
C LYS A 554 25.01 -4.15 15.03
N LYS A 555 24.83 -5.37 14.52
CA LYS A 555 23.79 -6.30 15.00
C LYS A 555 24.08 -6.74 16.42
N LYS A 556 25.35 -7.01 16.74
CA LYS A 556 25.82 -7.32 18.09
C LYS A 556 25.61 -6.13 19.03
N GLU A 557 25.96 -4.91 18.61
CA GLU A 557 25.69 -3.69 19.39
C GLU A 557 24.19 -3.48 19.64
N LYS A 558 23.32 -3.74 18.65
CA LYS A 558 21.86 -3.71 18.82
C LYS A 558 21.35 -4.81 19.74
N ALA A 559 21.89 -6.02 19.61
CA ALA A 559 21.59 -7.13 20.50
C ALA A 559 22.07 -6.84 21.92
N GLU A 560 23.15 -6.08 22.12
CA GLU A 560 23.62 -5.65 23.43
C GLU A 560 22.92 -4.36 23.92
N ALA A 561 22.28 -3.59 23.03
CA ALA A 561 21.62 -2.34 23.39
C ALA A 561 20.53 -2.51 24.46
N HIS A 562 19.85 -3.66 24.50
CA HIS A 562 18.86 -3.95 25.54
C HIS A 562 19.48 -4.07 26.95
N LEU A 563 20.80 -4.27 27.07
CA LEU A 563 21.54 -4.30 28.33
C LEU A 563 21.88 -2.90 28.86
N TYR A 564 21.78 -1.88 28.01
CA TYR A 564 22.07 -0.49 28.35
C TYR A 564 20.76 0.30 28.54
N THR A 565 20.87 1.40 29.26
CA THR A 565 19.80 2.40 29.39
C THR A 565 20.42 3.79 29.29
N ILE A 566 19.59 4.77 28.91
CA ILE A 566 19.97 6.17 28.87
C ILE A 566 19.43 6.86 30.12
N ILE A 567 20.29 7.62 30.79
CA ILE A 567 19.91 8.53 31.87
C ILE A 567 20.15 9.97 31.39
N LYS A 568 19.12 10.81 31.48
CA LYS A 568 19.22 12.23 31.14
C LYS A 568 19.37 13.03 32.42
N VAL A 569 20.41 13.85 32.55
CA VAL A 569 20.73 14.59 33.79
C VAL A 569 20.73 16.08 33.51
N ALA A 570 19.69 16.79 33.97
CA ALA A 570 19.58 18.24 33.85
C ALA A 570 20.26 18.95 35.04
N ARG A 571 20.90 20.09 34.78
CA ARG A 571 21.56 20.95 35.77
C ARG A 571 21.08 22.40 35.65
N ASP A 572 21.38 23.21 36.66
CA ASP A 572 21.04 24.64 36.67
C ASP A 572 21.63 25.39 35.46
N GLU A 573 22.80 24.98 34.94
CA GLU A 573 23.37 25.55 33.71
C GLU A 573 22.51 25.26 32.46
N ASP A 574 21.96 24.06 32.36
CA ASP A 574 21.13 23.66 31.21
C ASP A 574 19.81 24.46 31.22
N LEU A 575 19.21 24.63 32.39
CA LEU A 575 18.02 25.46 32.60
C LEU A 575 18.30 26.91 32.18
N LYS A 576 19.44 27.47 32.61
CA LYS A 576 19.86 28.85 32.27
C LYS A 576 20.14 29.04 30.79
N GLU A 577 20.68 28.03 30.10
CA GLU A 577 21.00 28.11 28.68
C GLU A 577 19.76 28.03 27.81
N GLN A 578 18.77 27.23 28.20
CA GLN A 578 17.59 26.93 27.38
C GLN A 578 16.41 27.90 27.60
N ILE A 579 16.17 28.31 28.84
CA ILE A 579 15.06 29.22 29.17
C ILE A 579 15.29 30.58 28.48
N GLY A 580 14.31 31.01 27.69
CA GLY A 580 14.35 32.25 26.90
C GLY A 580 14.93 32.13 25.48
N LYS A 581 15.59 31.02 25.15
CA LYS A 581 16.24 30.77 23.83
C LYS A 581 15.63 29.61 23.04
N GLY A 582 14.46 29.13 23.45
CA GLY A 582 13.75 28.02 22.82
C GLY A 582 12.78 27.30 23.76
N ILE A 583 13.01 27.39 25.07
CA ILE A 583 12.08 26.97 26.12
C ILE A 583 11.55 28.24 26.80
N TYR A 584 10.23 28.40 26.87
CA TYR A 584 9.59 29.50 27.60
C TYR A 584 8.72 28.97 28.74
N PHE A 585 8.06 27.84 28.52
CA PHE A 585 7.34 27.07 29.52
C PHE A 585 8.13 25.82 29.94
N ASP A 586 8.00 25.43 31.20
CA ASP A 586 8.74 24.36 31.88
C ASP A 586 10.24 24.68 32.05
N LEU A 587 10.99 23.76 32.66
CA LEU A 587 12.38 23.98 33.06
C LEU A 587 13.39 23.68 31.94
N VAL A 588 13.18 22.62 31.16
CA VAL A 588 14.21 22.13 30.22
C VAL A 588 13.65 21.25 29.11
N ASP A 589 14.23 21.34 27.92
CA ASP A 589 14.11 20.36 26.84
C ASP A 589 15.06 19.19 27.12
N HIS A 590 14.51 18.07 27.56
CA HIS A 590 15.29 16.88 27.87
C HIS A 590 16.02 16.28 26.66
N GLU A 591 15.64 16.59 25.41
CA GLU A 591 16.37 16.12 24.23
C GLU A 591 17.70 16.86 24.03
N LYS A 592 17.85 18.05 24.60
CA LYS A 592 19.05 18.87 24.53
C LYS A 592 19.97 18.71 25.74
N VAL A 593 19.55 17.93 26.74
CA VAL A 593 20.33 17.65 27.94
C VAL A 593 21.33 16.52 27.68
N HIS A 594 22.43 16.51 28.43
CA HIS A 594 23.45 15.47 28.31
C HIS A 594 22.91 14.07 28.69
N ASN A 595 23.30 13.08 27.89
CA ASN A 595 22.80 11.70 27.97
C ASN A 595 23.90 10.73 28.38
N PHE A 596 23.70 10.02 29.49
CA PHE A 596 24.60 8.97 29.95
C PHE A 596 24.09 7.61 29.48
N ARG A 597 24.87 6.90 28.67
CA ARG A 597 24.58 5.51 28.27
C ARG A 597 25.26 4.54 29.23
N ILE A 598 24.48 3.93 30.11
CA ILE A 598 24.97 3.12 31.23
C ILE A 598 24.38 1.71 31.19
N GLN A 599 25.12 0.71 31.68
CA GLN A 599 24.61 -0.66 31.81
C GLN A 599 23.51 -0.72 32.88
N LYS A 600 22.40 -1.42 32.60
CA LYS A 600 21.27 -1.56 33.55
C LYS A 600 21.67 -2.17 34.89
N GLN A 601 22.69 -3.04 34.88
CA GLN A 601 23.17 -3.73 36.08
C GLN A 601 24.14 -2.87 36.92
N MET A 602 24.60 -1.73 36.40
CA MET A 602 25.54 -0.86 37.11
C MET A 602 24.89 -0.32 38.40
N PRO A 603 25.57 -0.40 39.56
CA PRO A 603 25.13 0.27 40.78
C PRO A 603 25.03 1.78 40.59
N PHE A 604 23.99 2.42 41.15
CA PHE A 604 23.81 3.86 41.02
C PHE A 604 24.98 4.66 41.64
N SER A 605 25.63 4.14 42.68
CA SER A 605 26.85 4.73 43.24
C SER A 605 27.98 4.88 42.21
N CYS A 606 28.18 3.88 41.34
CA CYS A 606 29.17 3.95 40.26
C CYS A 606 28.74 4.96 39.18
N PHE A 607 27.43 5.11 38.95
CA PHE A 607 26.93 6.16 38.06
C PHE A 607 27.25 7.57 38.60
N LYS A 608 27.15 7.81 39.92
CA LYS A 608 27.58 9.10 40.53
C LYS A 608 29.05 9.40 40.26
N GLU A 609 29.92 8.39 40.19
CA GLU A 609 31.32 8.55 39.82
C GLU A 609 31.51 8.94 38.35
N GLU A 610 30.73 8.36 37.43
CA GLU A 610 30.75 8.77 36.02
C GLU A 610 30.29 10.22 35.85
N VAL A 611 29.24 10.63 36.57
CA VAL A 611 28.80 12.03 36.62
C VAL A 611 29.89 12.94 37.22
N ALA A 612 30.61 12.46 38.24
CA ALA A 612 31.71 13.20 38.84
C ALA A 612 32.88 13.41 37.87
N LYS A 613 33.19 12.42 37.03
CA LYS A 613 34.22 12.52 35.99
C LYS A 613 33.82 13.49 34.89
N GLU A 614 32.57 13.42 34.43
CA GLU A 614 32.07 14.24 33.33
C GLU A 614 31.95 15.72 33.72
N TYR A 615 31.39 16.01 34.90
CA TYR A 615 31.13 17.39 35.33
C TYR A 615 32.14 17.95 36.35
N GLY A 616 33.07 17.13 36.84
CA GLY A 616 34.05 17.56 37.84
C GLY A 616 33.46 17.81 39.23
N ILE A 617 32.27 17.25 39.52
CA ILE A 617 31.53 17.47 40.77
C ILE A 617 31.69 16.23 41.67
N PRO A 618 32.41 16.29 42.79
CA PRO A 618 32.58 15.15 43.68
C PRO A 618 31.25 14.54 44.16
N VAL A 619 31.21 13.22 44.32
CA VAL A 619 30.00 12.42 44.65
C VAL A 619 29.28 12.93 45.90
N GLN A 620 30.01 13.40 46.91
CA GLN A 620 29.45 13.93 48.16
C GLN A 620 28.70 15.25 48.01
N PHE A 621 28.85 15.94 46.88
CA PHE A 621 28.19 17.21 46.58
C PHE A 621 27.07 17.05 45.55
N GLN A 622 26.73 15.82 45.17
CA GLN A 622 25.67 15.50 44.21
C GLN A 622 24.40 15.03 44.93
N ARG A 623 23.28 15.73 44.71
CA ARG A 623 21.95 15.22 45.05
C ARG A 623 21.08 15.11 43.79
N PHE A 624 20.56 13.93 43.53
CA PHE A 624 19.70 13.68 42.37
C PHE A 624 18.23 13.73 42.74
N TRP A 625 17.44 14.40 41.91
CA TRP A 625 15.99 14.50 41.99
C TRP A 625 15.33 13.74 40.86
N LEU A 626 14.26 13.01 41.18
CA LEU A 626 13.42 12.35 40.20
C LEU A 626 12.48 13.36 39.56
N TRP A 627 12.39 13.31 38.24
CA TRP A 627 11.32 14.00 37.53
C TRP A 627 10.06 13.15 37.51
N ALA A 628 8.91 13.79 37.64
CA ALA A 628 7.62 13.14 37.55
C ALA A 628 6.67 13.90 36.62
N LYS A 629 5.85 13.13 35.89
CA LYS A 629 4.75 13.69 35.09
C LYS A 629 3.56 13.91 36.01
N ARG A 630 3.03 15.14 36.00
CA ARG A 630 1.88 15.53 36.80
C ARG A 630 0.58 15.41 35.99
N GLN A 631 -0.57 15.53 36.68
CA GLN A 631 -1.90 15.43 36.07
C GLN A 631 -2.18 16.54 35.04
N ASN A 632 -1.61 17.72 35.24
CA ASN A 632 -1.66 18.86 34.32
C ASN A 632 -0.71 18.73 33.11
N HIS A 633 -0.16 17.54 32.88
CA HIS A 633 0.79 17.23 31.79
C HIS A 633 2.14 17.95 31.86
N THR A 634 2.47 18.65 32.95
CA THR A 634 3.83 19.17 33.16
C THR A 634 4.76 18.08 33.67
N TYR A 635 6.06 18.27 33.48
CA TYR A 635 7.09 17.32 33.91
C TYR A 635 8.09 18.07 34.79
N ARG A 636 8.10 17.81 36.11
CA ARG A 636 8.85 18.62 37.08
C ARG A 636 9.68 17.76 38.05
N PRO A 637 10.76 18.28 38.64
CA PRO A 637 11.46 17.62 39.73
C PRO A 637 10.53 17.47 40.94
N ASN A 638 10.28 16.25 41.40
CA ASN A 638 9.29 15.98 42.45
C ASN A 638 9.94 15.73 43.81
N ARG A 639 10.97 14.88 43.87
CA ARG A 639 11.64 14.55 45.14
C ARG A 639 13.08 14.08 44.93
N PRO A 640 13.95 14.20 45.93
CA PRO A 640 15.27 13.61 45.89
C PRO A 640 15.21 12.07 45.94
N LEU A 641 16.26 11.43 45.42
CA LEU A 641 16.49 10.00 45.61
C LEU A 641 16.73 9.68 47.08
N THR A 642 16.14 8.59 47.54
CA THR A 642 16.37 8.07 48.90
C THR A 642 17.69 7.30 48.96
N VAL A 643 18.26 7.17 50.16
CA VAL A 643 19.48 6.39 50.39
C VAL A 643 19.32 4.95 49.91
N HIS A 644 18.13 4.35 50.09
CA HIS A 644 17.85 3.01 49.59
C HIS A 644 17.86 2.94 48.07
N GLU A 645 17.25 3.90 47.38
CA GLU A 645 17.24 3.98 45.91
C GLU A 645 18.66 4.17 45.33
N GLU A 646 19.52 4.96 45.98
CA GLU A 646 20.91 5.14 45.56
C GLU A 646 21.77 3.87 45.72
N THR A 647 21.33 2.87 46.50
CA THR A 647 22.04 1.58 46.66
C THR A 647 21.68 0.55 45.60
N GLN A 648 20.65 0.80 44.78
CA GLN A 648 20.18 -0.14 43.78
C GLN A 648 20.92 -0.01 42.44
N SER A 649 20.66 -0.93 41.51
CA SER A 649 21.14 -0.79 40.14
C SER A 649 20.35 0.28 39.38
N VAL A 650 20.98 0.89 38.38
CA VAL A 650 20.35 1.87 37.49
C VAL A 650 19.08 1.30 36.83
N GLY A 651 19.09 0.02 36.46
CA GLY A 651 17.94 -0.67 35.86
C GLY A 651 16.75 -0.78 36.82
N GLN A 652 17.01 -1.17 38.08
CA GLN A 652 15.97 -1.24 39.12
C GLN A 652 15.42 0.14 39.47
N LEU A 653 16.30 1.14 39.58
CA LEU A 653 15.88 2.52 39.83
C LEU A 653 14.97 3.05 38.72
N ARG A 654 15.29 2.73 37.46
CA ARG A 654 14.44 3.04 36.30
C ARG A 654 13.08 2.35 36.41
N GLU A 655 13.02 1.09 36.82
CA GLU A 655 11.75 0.35 36.99
C GLU A 655 10.88 0.92 38.10
N ILE A 656 11.48 1.30 39.24
CA ILE A 656 10.78 1.93 40.36
C ILE A 656 10.21 3.31 39.96
N SER A 657 10.98 4.08 39.21
CA SER A 657 10.52 5.34 38.63
C SER A 657 9.40 5.15 37.59
N ASN A 658 9.19 3.93 37.08
CA ASN A 658 8.37 3.64 35.91
C ASN A 658 6.92 3.24 36.14
N LYS A 659 6.39 3.44 37.34
CA LYS A 659 4.93 3.38 37.57
C LYS A 659 4.13 4.39 36.70
N ALA A 660 4.81 5.26 35.94
CA ALA A 660 4.23 6.29 35.07
C ALA A 660 4.53 6.13 33.54
N HIS A 661 4.94 4.95 33.05
CA HIS A 661 5.14 4.67 31.61
C HIS A 661 6.22 5.50 30.86
N ASN A 662 7.38 5.82 31.45
CA ASN A 662 8.48 6.48 30.74
C ASN A 662 9.57 5.49 30.27
N VAL A 663 10.07 5.63 29.04
CA VAL A 663 11.12 4.71 28.55
C VAL A 663 12.51 5.08 29.12
N GLU A 664 12.71 6.30 29.63
CA GLU A 664 14.00 6.86 30.02
C GLU A 664 13.99 7.37 31.47
N LEU A 665 15.12 7.21 32.18
CA LEU A 665 15.30 7.77 33.53
C LEU A 665 15.79 9.23 33.40
N LYS A 666 15.00 10.18 33.91
CA LYS A 666 15.32 11.61 33.87
C LYS A 666 15.57 12.10 35.29
N LEU A 667 16.72 12.74 35.51
CA LEU A 667 17.17 13.24 36.81
C LEU A 667 17.50 14.73 36.73
N PHE A 668 17.28 15.45 37.83
CA PHE A 668 17.82 16.79 38.04
C PHE A 668 18.95 16.70 39.08
N LEU A 669 20.13 17.23 38.74
CA LEU A 669 21.29 17.23 39.61
C LEU A 669 21.36 18.56 40.37
N GLU A 670 21.03 18.51 41.66
CA GLU A 670 21.19 19.62 42.59
C GLU A 670 22.65 19.70 43.04
N VAL A 671 23.26 20.88 42.80
CA VAL A 671 24.62 21.22 43.21
C VAL A 671 24.58 22.57 43.89
N GLU A 672 25.15 22.66 45.09
CA GLU A 672 25.27 23.92 45.82
C GLU A 672 26.66 24.50 45.62
N LEU A 673 26.76 25.79 45.30
CA LEU A 673 28.04 26.48 45.08
C LEU A 673 28.29 27.51 46.18
N GLY A 674 29.48 27.49 46.76
CA GLY A 674 29.95 28.51 47.69
C GLY A 674 30.24 29.86 47.01
N LEU A 675 30.53 30.89 47.82
CA LEU A 675 30.91 32.22 47.32
C LEU A 675 32.21 32.21 46.48
N ASP A 676 33.02 31.16 46.63
CA ASP A 676 34.24 30.89 45.84
C ASP A 676 33.96 30.02 44.60
N LEU A 677 32.69 29.79 44.26
CA LEU A 677 32.20 28.94 43.15
C LEU A 677 32.61 27.46 43.29
N ARG A 678 32.94 27.00 44.50
CA ARG A 678 33.23 25.59 44.76
C ARG A 678 32.00 24.81 45.24
N PRO A 679 31.85 23.53 44.85
CA PRO A 679 30.74 22.71 45.32
C PRO A 679 30.74 22.54 46.85
N LEU A 680 29.58 22.71 47.46
CA LEU A 680 29.30 22.46 48.87
C LEU A 680 28.33 21.28 49.02
N PRO A 681 28.30 20.60 50.19
CA PRO A 681 27.27 19.61 50.48
C PRO A 681 25.87 20.23 50.36
N PRO A 682 24.96 19.62 49.58
CA PRO A 682 23.58 20.09 49.48
C PRO A 682 22.91 20.16 50.88
N PRO A 683 22.18 21.22 51.21
CA PRO A 683 21.57 21.40 52.53
C PRO A 683 20.55 20.29 52.81
N GLU A 684 20.45 19.80 54.05
CA GLU A 684 19.44 18.78 54.38
C GLU A 684 18.03 19.31 54.10
N LYS A 685 17.24 18.57 53.31
CA LYS A 685 15.84 18.91 53.03
C LYS A 685 14.99 18.50 54.23
N GLY A 686 14.47 19.47 54.98
CA GLY A 686 13.48 19.22 56.03
C GLY A 686 12.13 18.79 55.45
N LYS A 687 11.28 18.16 56.27
CA LYS A 687 9.95 17.70 55.85
C LYS A 687 9.01 18.83 55.42
N GLU A 688 9.25 20.03 55.95
CA GLU A 688 8.48 21.24 55.64
C GLU A 688 9.13 22.09 54.53
N ASP A 689 10.26 21.66 53.98
CA ASP A 689 10.95 22.38 52.91
C ASP A 689 10.42 21.91 51.54
N ILE A 690 10.17 22.86 50.65
CA ILE A 690 9.85 22.64 49.24
C ILE A 690 10.87 23.37 48.37
N LEU A 691 11.25 22.76 47.25
CA LEU A 691 12.15 23.34 46.26
C LEU A 691 11.36 24.07 45.16
N LEU A 692 11.52 25.39 45.07
CA LEU A 692 10.89 26.22 44.04
C LEU A 692 11.93 26.76 43.05
N PHE A 693 11.52 26.90 41.80
CA PHE A 693 12.31 27.44 40.70
C PHE A 693 11.79 28.81 40.29
N PHE A 694 12.68 29.71 39.89
CA PHE A 694 12.33 31.11 39.62
C PHE A 694 12.72 31.54 38.21
N LYS A 695 11.78 32.18 37.52
CA LYS A 695 12.00 32.82 36.21
C LYS A 695 11.68 34.30 36.30
N PHE A 696 12.51 35.14 35.69
CA PHE A 696 12.27 36.57 35.59
C PHE A 696 11.83 36.92 34.17
N TYR A 697 10.70 37.62 34.04
CA TYR A 697 10.23 38.17 32.77
C TYR A 697 10.51 39.67 32.71
N ASN A 698 11.10 40.11 31.60
CA ASN A 698 11.28 41.52 31.27
C ASN A 698 10.31 41.93 30.14
N PRO A 699 9.21 42.64 30.45
CA PRO A 699 8.25 43.08 29.45
C PRO A 699 8.85 43.98 28.35
N GLU A 700 9.82 44.84 28.68
CA GLU A 700 10.43 45.77 27.71
C GLU A 700 11.27 45.06 26.65
N LYS A 701 11.85 43.92 27.01
CA LYS A 701 12.70 43.12 26.10
C LYS A 701 12.01 41.90 25.54
N GLU A 702 10.82 41.57 26.04
CA GLU A 702 10.12 40.30 25.77
C GLU A 702 11.00 39.06 26.08
N GLU A 703 11.83 39.16 27.13
CA GLU A 703 12.81 38.13 27.51
C GLU A 703 12.42 37.46 28.83
N LEU A 704 12.47 36.13 28.85
CA LEU A 704 12.30 35.30 30.05
C LEU A 704 13.63 34.65 30.41
N CYS A 705 14.08 34.78 31.65
CA CYS A 705 15.37 34.27 32.12
C CYS A 705 15.22 33.39 33.36
N PHE A 706 16.02 32.34 33.46
CA PHE A 706 16.12 31.54 34.68
C PHE A 706 16.95 32.27 35.75
N MET A 707 16.40 32.37 36.96
CA MET A 707 17.01 33.11 38.07
C MET A 707 17.59 32.20 39.16
N GLY A 708 17.30 30.89 39.11
CA GLY A 708 17.78 29.91 40.07
C GLY A 708 16.64 29.22 40.82
N ARG A 709 17.00 28.57 41.92
CA ARG A 709 16.11 27.76 42.77
C ARG A 709 16.31 28.12 44.24
N LEU A 710 15.27 27.99 45.07
CA LEU A 710 15.35 28.19 46.52
C LEU A 710 14.55 27.14 47.28
N PHE A 711 15.05 26.74 48.44
CA PHE A 711 14.24 26.04 49.43
C PHE A 711 13.44 27.05 50.24
N VAL A 712 12.13 26.82 50.34
CA VAL A 712 11.23 27.61 51.18
C VAL A 712 10.45 26.70 52.12
N LYS A 713 10.00 27.24 53.25
CA LYS A 713 9.08 26.53 54.15
C LYS A 713 7.70 26.49 53.53
N ALA A 714 7.08 25.32 53.42
CA ALA A 714 5.73 25.15 52.86
C ALA A 714 4.68 26.02 53.58
N LEU A 715 4.83 26.23 54.89
CA LEU A 715 3.98 27.10 55.70
C LEU A 715 4.45 28.57 55.74
N GLY A 716 5.57 28.90 55.10
CA GLY A 716 6.05 30.27 54.93
C GLY A 716 5.28 31.01 53.85
N LYS A 717 5.51 32.33 53.74
CA LYS A 717 4.80 33.21 52.79
C LYS A 717 5.70 33.70 51.67
N PRO A 718 5.19 33.91 50.44
CA PRO A 718 5.95 34.52 49.35
C PRO A 718 6.51 35.90 49.69
N SER A 719 5.85 36.66 50.58
CA SER A 719 6.35 37.95 51.08
C SER A 719 7.73 37.86 51.77
N GLU A 720 8.10 36.70 52.31
CA GLU A 720 9.35 36.49 53.06
C GLU A 720 10.57 36.35 52.13
N ILE A 721 10.35 35.98 50.86
CA ILE A 721 11.42 35.75 49.89
C ILE A 721 11.62 36.91 48.89
N LEU A 722 10.79 37.95 48.93
CA LEU A 722 10.84 39.06 47.98
C LEU A 722 12.20 39.77 47.94
N ALA A 723 12.78 40.04 49.12
CA ALA A 723 14.11 40.66 49.20
C ALA A 723 15.19 39.78 48.54
N LYS A 724 15.07 38.45 48.64
CA LYS A 724 15.99 37.51 48.02
C LYS A 724 15.80 37.45 46.50
N LEU A 725 14.56 37.48 46.01
CA LEU A 725 14.27 37.55 44.57
C LEU A 725 14.77 38.86 43.95
N ASN A 726 14.62 39.98 44.66
CA ASN A 726 15.21 41.26 44.26
C ASN A 726 16.74 41.18 44.20
N GLU A 727 17.40 40.59 45.21
CA GLU A 727 18.85 40.36 45.19
C GLU A 727 19.28 39.51 43.98
N MET A 728 18.58 38.41 43.72
CA MET A 728 18.87 37.50 42.59
C MET A 728 18.71 38.20 41.24
N ALA A 729 17.71 39.07 41.10
CA ALA A 729 17.46 39.86 39.90
C ALA A 729 18.32 41.13 39.78
N GLY A 730 19.14 41.44 40.80
CA GLY A 730 19.93 42.67 40.84
C GLY A 730 19.10 43.94 41.03
N PHE A 731 17.93 43.83 41.66
CA PHE A 731 17.03 44.95 41.96
C PHE A 731 17.30 45.55 43.34
N PRO A 732 16.85 46.81 43.58
CA PRO A 732 16.79 47.36 44.92
C PRO A 732 15.97 46.47 45.87
N PRO A 733 16.35 46.31 47.15
CA PRO A 733 15.64 45.44 48.10
C PRO A 733 14.15 45.76 48.26
N ASP A 734 13.76 47.02 48.09
CA ASP A 734 12.41 47.57 48.21
C ASP A 734 11.64 47.63 46.88
N GLN A 735 12.22 47.12 45.79
CA GLN A 735 11.55 47.04 44.49
C GLN A 735 10.26 46.19 44.59
N GLU A 736 9.15 46.75 44.15
CA GLU A 736 7.89 46.01 44.05
C GLU A 736 7.91 45.07 42.83
N ILE A 737 7.70 43.78 43.09
CA ILE A 737 7.62 42.72 42.08
C ILE A 737 6.29 41.97 42.15
N GLU A 738 5.80 41.48 41.03
CA GLU A 738 4.64 40.61 40.93
C GLU A 738 5.09 39.16 40.76
N LEU A 739 4.33 38.22 41.33
CA LEU A 739 4.63 36.79 41.32
C LEU A 739 3.50 36.04 40.61
N PHE A 740 3.87 35.12 39.74
CA PHE A 740 2.97 34.29 38.96
C PHE A 740 3.41 32.83 39.05
N GLU A 741 2.47 31.92 39.21
CA GLU A 741 2.71 30.49 39.18
C GLU A 741 2.58 29.97 37.75
N GLU A 742 3.56 29.20 37.28
CA GLU A 742 3.50 28.53 35.99
C GLU A 742 2.95 27.09 36.14
N ILE A 743 1.65 26.95 35.87
CA ILE A 743 0.87 25.74 36.20
C ILE A 743 0.75 24.78 35.02
N LYS A 744 0.32 25.25 33.85
CA LYS A 744 -0.02 24.41 32.68
C LYS A 744 0.19 25.15 31.37
N PHE A 745 0.52 24.43 30.30
CA PHE A 745 0.72 25.00 28.96
C PHE A 745 -0.26 24.47 27.92
N GLU A 746 -0.54 23.16 27.94
CA GLU A 746 -1.36 22.46 26.95
C GLU A 746 -2.60 21.84 27.63
N PRO A 747 -3.82 21.99 27.07
CA PRO A 747 -4.14 22.62 25.79
C PRO A 747 -4.25 24.15 25.84
N ASN A 748 -4.21 24.74 27.04
CA ASN A 748 -4.28 26.18 27.25
C ASN A 748 -3.25 26.57 28.32
N VAL A 749 -2.68 27.77 28.15
CA VAL A 749 -1.77 28.37 29.12
C VAL A 749 -2.54 28.74 30.40
N MET A 750 -2.03 28.27 31.54
CA MET A 750 -2.51 28.61 32.88
C MET A 750 -1.32 29.14 33.68
N CYS A 751 -1.32 30.44 33.89
CA CYS A 751 -0.33 31.15 34.70
C CYS A 751 -1.07 32.14 35.61
N GLU A 752 -1.06 31.89 36.92
CA GLU A 752 -1.92 32.60 37.88
C GLU A 752 -1.12 33.50 38.81
N THR A 753 -1.70 34.64 39.21
CA THR A 753 -1.08 35.53 40.20
C THR A 753 -1.01 34.88 41.58
N ILE A 754 0.15 34.95 42.23
CA ILE A 754 0.34 34.42 43.59
C ILE A 754 0.01 35.50 44.63
N ASP A 755 -0.93 35.21 45.53
CA ASP A 755 -1.17 36.06 46.70
C ASP A 755 -0.01 35.96 47.69
N LYS A 756 0.72 37.08 47.81
CA LYS A 756 1.90 37.21 48.70
C LYS A 756 1.58 37.00 50.19
N LYS A 757 0.30 37.06 50.60
CA LYS A 757 -0.13 36.93 51.99
C LYS A 757 -0.44 35.48 52.41
N LEU A 758 -0.76 34.62 51.44
CA LEU A 758 -1.04 33.21 51.66
C LEU A 758 0.27 32.44 51.85
N THR A 759 0.19 31.26 52.46
CA THR A 759 1.37 30.38 52.56
C THR A 759 1.57 29.62 51.26
N PHE A 760 2.80 29.20 50.96
CA PHE A 760 3.09 28.44 49.73
C PHE A 760 2.19 27.20 49.60
N HIS A 761 1.99 26.46 50.70
CA HIS A 761 1.09 25.30 50.74
C HIS A 761 -0.38 25.66 50.47
N TYR A 762 -0.87 26.80 50.97
CA TYR A 762 -2.26 27.20 50.71
C TYR A 762 -2.46 27.61 49.25
N SER A 763 -1.40 28.14 48.62
CA SER A 763 -1.33 28.35 47.17
C SER A 763 -1.08 27.06 46.37
N GLN A 764 -1.10 25.88 46.99
CA GLN A 764 -0.85 24.58 46.35
C GLN A 764 0.54 24.40 45.73
N LEU A 765 1.53 25.21 46.17
CA LEU A 765 2.91 25.11 45.68
C LEU A 765 3.65 23.93 46.34
N GLU A 766 4.28 23.12 45.50
CA GLU A 766 5.01 21.90 45.84
C GLU A 766 6.43 21.90 45.24
N ASP A 767 7.20 20.84 45.53
CA ASP A 767 8.52 20.62 44.94
C ASP A 767 8.47 20.63 43.40
N GLY A 768 9.30 21.46 42.77
CA GLY A 768 9.40 21.59 41.32
C GLY A 768 8.50 22.64 40.70
N ASP A 769 7.75 23.39 41.51
CA ASP A 769 6.95 24.50 40.99
C ASP A 769 7.81 25.69 40.59
N ILE A 770 7.29 26.39 39.58
CA ILE A 770 7.98 27.50 38.94
C ILE A 770 7.20 28.77 39.25
N ILE A 771 7.88 29.72 39.87
CA ILE A 771 7.39 31.07 40.07
C ILE A 771 8.06 31.99 39.05
N CYS A 772 7.25 32.52 38.15
CA CYS A 772 7.65 33.62 37.29
C CYS A 772 7.44 34.94 38.03
N PHE A 773 8.35 35.89 37.89
CA PHE A 773 8.19 37.22 38.49
C PHE A 773 8.64 38.31 37.54
N GLN A 774 8.08 39.50 37.73
CA GLN A 774 8.41 40.69 36.96
C GLN A 774 8.32 41.93 37.85
N LYS A 775 8.86 43.06 37.36
CA LYS A 775 8.64 44.35 38.02
C LYS A 775 7.16 44.72 37.93
N SER A 776 6.62 45.28 39.00
CA SER A 776 5.25 45.80 38.99
C SER A 776 5.17 46.94 37.97
N PRO A 777 4.11 47.00 37.13
CA PRO A 777 3.99 48.03 36.11
C PRO A 777 3.91 49.43 36.76
N GLY A 778 4.95 50.24 36.57
CA GLY A 778 4.96 51.64 36.97
C GLY A 778 4.17 52.52 35.98
N ALA A 779 3.83 53.74 36.39
CA ALA A 779 3.10 54.70 35.55
C ALA A 779 3.90 55.25 34.35
N GLU A 780 5.12 54.77 34.11
CA GLU A 780 6.04 55.23 33.06
C GLU A 780 6.67 54.02 32.35
N TYR A 781 5.95 53.42 31.40
CA TYR A 781 6.61 52.72 30.29
C TYR A 781 6.83 53.75 29.20
N ASP A 782 8.08 54.00 28.80
CA ASP A 782 8.43 54.98 27.76
C ASP A 782 7.88 54.60 26.36
N ALA A 783 7.41 53.35 26.18
CA ALA A 783 6.79 52.83 24.96
C ALA A 783 5.69 51.80 25.28
N PRO A 784 4.68 51.63 24.41
CA PRO A 784 3.66 50.59 24.58
C PRO A 784 4.30 49.18 24.48
N VAL A 785 4.27 48.45 25.59
CA VAL A 785 4.74 47.05 25.65
C VAL A 785 3.67 46.12 25.09
N ARG A 786 4.07 45.18 24.21
CA ARG A 786 3.14 44.26 23.52
C ARG A 786 2.54 43.20 24.46
N TYR A 787 3.34 42.70 25.39
CA TYR A 787 2.97 41.70 26.39
C TYR A 787 3.33 42.22 27.78
N PRO A 788 2.39 42.87 28.50
CA PRO A 788 2.70 43.57 29.74
C PRO A 788 2.98 42.65 30.92
N ASP A 789 2.57 41.38 30.85
CA ASP A 789 2.66 40.42 31.95
C ASP A 789 3.09 39.02 31.50
N VAL A 790 3.52 38.19 32.45
CA VAL A 790 3.94 36.81 32.19
C VAL A 790 2.84 35.99 31.50
N PRO A 791 1.57 35.99 31.95
CA PRO A 791 0.51 35.21 31.31
C PRO A 791 0.31 35.55 29.84
N SER A 792 0.25 36.85 29.49
CA SER A 792 0.07 37.30 28.09
C SER A 792 1.26 36.92 27.21
N PHE A 793 2.49 36.98 27.73
CA PHE A 793 3.67 36.54 27.01
C PHE A 793 3.66 35.02 26.75
N LEU A 794 3.32 34.21 27.75
CA LEU A 794 3.23 32.75 27.60
C LEU A 794 2.10 32.34 26.64
N GLU A 795 0.97 33.03 26.66
CA GLU A 795 -0.14 32.83 25.72
C GLU A 795 0.27 33.15 24.27
N TYR A 796 1.04 34.22 24.06
CA TYR A 796 1.63 34.52 22.77
C TYR A 796 2.55 33.40 22.29
N VAL A 797 3.49 32.95 23.13
CA VAL A 797 4.44 31.89 22.77
C VAL A 797 3.72 30.58 22.45
N HIS A 798 2.71 30.21 23.23
CA HIS A 798 1.89 29.01 23.00
C HIS A 798 1.22 29.01 21.63
N ASN A 799 0.68 30.17 21.24
CA ASN A 799 -0.07 30.32 20.01
C ASN A 799 0.81 30.65 18.80
N ARG A 800 2.08 30.98 18.97
CA ARG A 800 2.99 31.31 17.88
C ARG A 800 3.22 30.10 16.94
N GLN A 801 3.04 30.32 15.64
CA GLN A 801 3.29 29.35 14.58
C GLN A 801 3.92 30.05 13.38
N VAL A 802 5.09 29.57 12.93
CA VAL A 802 5.67 29.99 11.66
C VAL A 802 5.07 29.14 10.55
N VAL A 803 4.58 29.77 9.48
CA VAL A 803 3.96 29.11 8.33
C VAL A 803 4.69 29.50 7.04
N HIS A 804 5.06 28.50 6.25
CA HIS A 804 5.68 28.62 4.94
C HIS A 804 4.61 28.65 3.86
N PHE A 805 4.61 29.71 3.04
CA PHE A 805 3.66 29.89 1.95
C PHE A 805 4.31 29.57 0.60
N ARG A 806 3.59 28.77 -0.20
CA ARG A 806 3.99 28.40 -1.57
C ARG A 806 2.92 28.82 -2.57
N SER A 807 3.33 29.34 -3.72
CA SER A 807 2.38 29.55 -4.83
C SER A 807 1.90 28.21 -5.38
N LEU A 808 0.60 28.09 -5.66
CA LEU A 808 0.02 26.88 -6.25
C LEU A 808 0.60 26.57 -7.64
N GLU A 809 1.08 27.60 -8.37
CA GLU A 809 1.76 27.44 -9.66
C GLU A 809 3.18 26.85 -9.51
N LYS A 810 3.81 27.04 -8.34
CA LYS A 810 5.17 26.57 -8.02
C LYS A 810 5.18 25.82 -6.68
N PRO A 811 4.55 24.63 -6.60
CA PRO A 811 4.28 23.97 -5.31
C PRO A 811 5.51 23.39 -4.60
N LYS A 812 6.70 23.48 -5.21
CA LYS A 812 7.96 22.98 -4.65
C LYS A 812 8.83 24.06 -4.01
N ASP A 813 8.56 25.33 -4.30
CA ASP A 813 9.40 26.44 -3.89
C ASP A 813 8.71 27.22 -2.77
N ASP A 814 9.42 27.45 -1.66
CA ASP A 814 8.97 28.36 -0.61
C ASP A 814 9.07 29.80 -1.13
N ASP A 815 7.96 30.52 -1.10
CA ASP A 815 7.91 31.92 -1.57
C ASP A 815 8.31 32.85 -0.42
N PHE A 816 7.60 32.73 0.72
CA PHE A 816 7.88 33.46 1.95
C PHE A 816 7.38 32.69 3.18
N SER A 817 7.74 33.17 4.37
CA SER A 817 7.21 32.65 5.64
C SER A 817 6.63 33.80 6.48
N LEU A 818 5.57 33.50 7.23
CA LEU A 818 4.95 34.45 8.15
C LEU A 818 4.83 33.85 9.54
N GLU A 819 5.05 34.67 10.56
CA GLU A 819 4.71 34.34 11.93
C GLU A 819 3.24 34.68 12.19
N LEU A 820 2.48 33.64 12.56
CA LEU A 820 1.04 33.69 12.78
C LEU A 820 0.70 33.13 14.16
N SER A 821 -0.53 33.37 14.60
CA SER A 821 -1.14 32.73 15.77
C SER A 821 -1.93 31.52 15.29
N LYS A 822 -1.84 30.41 16.01
CA LYS A 822 -2.68 29.22 15.83
C LYS A 822 -4.17 29.58 15.86
N LEU A 823 -4.53 30.62 16.61
CA LEU A 823 -5.90 31.12 16.75
C LEU A 823 -6.36 32.04 15.61
N HIS A 824 -5.47 32.45 14.70
CA HIS A 824 -5.87 33.28 13.56
C HIS A 824 -6.95 32.60 12.73
N THR A 825 -7.99 33.36 12.41
CA THR A 825 -9.04 32.94 11.50
C THR A 825 -8.56 32.93 10.06
N TYR A 826 -9.34 32.35 9.15
CA TYR A 826 -9.05 32.40 7.71
C TYR A 826 -8.83 33.84 7.23
N ASP A 827 -9.67 34.77 7.69
CA ASP A 827 -9.61 36.18 7.30
C ASP A 827 -8.30 36.84 7.83
N ASP A 828 -7.89 36.54 9.07
CA ASP A 828 -6.64 37.05 9.67
C ASP A 828 -5.37 36.57 8.96
N VAL A 829 -5.38 35.31 8.48
CA VAL A 829 -4.26 34.72 7.74
C VAL A 829 -4.17 35.38 6.37
N VAL A 830 -5.29 35.44 5.67
CA VAL A 830 -5.36 35.98 4.31
C VAL A 830 -5.08 37.48 4.27
N GLU A 831 -5.48 38.27 5.28
CA GLU A 831 -5.12 39.68 5.37
C GLU A 831 -3.60 39.89 5.44
N ARG A 832 -2.89 39.07 6.23
CA ARG A 832 -1.43 39.14 6.34
C ARG A 832 -0.73 38.69 5.07
N VAL A 833 -1.24 37.62 4.45
CA VAL A 833 -0.74 37.16 3.15
C VAL A 833 -0.95 38.23 2.07
N ALA A 834 -2.11 38.90 2.06
CA ALA A 834 -2.39 39.99 1.13
C ALA A 834 -1.44 41.17 1.30
N ARG A 835 -1.14 41.57 2.54
CA ARG A 835 -0.14 42.60 2.84
C ARG A 835 1.26 42.20 2.35
N GLN A 836 1.64 40.94 2.51
CA GLN A 836 2.93 40.42 2.04
C GLN A 836 3.04 40.37 0.50
N LEU A 837 1.90 40.18 -0.18
CA LEU A 837 1.80 40.12 -1.64
C LEU A 837 1.46 41.48 -2.28
N GLU A 838 1.32 42.55 -1.48
CA GLU A 838 0.89 43.88 -1.94
C GLU A 838 -0.47 43.85 -2.68
N LEU A 839 -1.40 42.99 -2.23
CA LEU A 839 -2.74 42.85 -2.79
C LEU A 839 -3.76 43.71 -2.03
N ASP A 840 -4.53 44.52 -2.78
CA ASP A 840 -5.55 45.42 -2.21
C ASP A 840 -6.74 44.69 -1.56
N ASP A 841 -7.12 43.53 -2.11
CA ASP A 841 -8.29 42.77 -1.68
C ASP A 841 -7.89 41.37 -1.19
N PRO A 842 -7.84 41.15 0.13
CA PRO A 842 -7.52 39.84 0.71
C PRO A 842 -8.51 38.75 0.29
N ALA A 843 -9.79 39.09 0.02
CA ALA A 843 -10.80 38.08 -0.30
C ALA A 843 -10.50 37.32 -1.61
N LYS A 844 -9.57 37.81 -2.44
CA LYS A 844 -9.10 37.13 -3.66
C LYS A 844 -8.09 36.02 -3.40
N ILE A 845 -7.65 35.81 -2.16
CA ILE A 845 -6.67 34.77 -1.84
C ILE A 845 -7.40 33.48 -1.45
N ARG A 846 -7.06 32.39 -2.15
CA ARG A 846 -7.52 31.05 -1.80
C ARG A 846 -6.36 30.22 -1.26
N LEU A 847 -6.54 29.66 -0.07
CA LEU A 847 -5.55 28.81 0.58
C LEU A 847 -5.83 27.33 0.31
N THR A 848 -4.77 26.54 0.14
CA THR A 848 -4.84 25.08 -0.01
C THR A 848 -3.90 24.41 0.98
N PRO A 849 -4.36 23.42 1.78
CA PRO A 849 -3.50 22.75 2.74
C PRO A 849 -2.47 21.84 2.08
N HIS A 850 -1.38 21.56 2.80
CA HIS A 850 -0.38 20.59 2.38
C HIS A 850 -0.78 19.14 2.68
N ASN A 851 -0.46 18.23 1.76
CA ASN A 851 -0.53 16.79 1.98
C ASN A 851 0.86 16.26 2.35
N CYS A 852 1.06 15.98 3.64
CA CYS A 852 2.32 15.48 4.20
C CYS A 852 2.81 14.15 3.58
N TYR A 853 1.90 13.32 3.05
CA TYR A 853 2.27 12.02 2.44
C TYR A 853 2.75 12.17 1.00
N SER A 854 2.04 12.96 0.19
CA SER A 854 2.39 13.15 -1.22
C SER A 854 3.36 14.31 -1.45
N GLN A 855 3.60 15.14 -0.44
CA GLN A 855 4.40 16.38 -0.54
C GLN A 855 3.88 17.32 -1.64
N GLN A 856 2.54 17.43 -1.76
CA GLN A 856 1.83 18.20 -2.77
C GLN A 856 0.63 18.94 -2.13
N PRO A 857 0.09 19.99 -2.77
CA PRO A 857 -1.18 20.58 -2.34
C PRO A 857 -2.31 19.54 -2.34
N LYS A 858 -3.20 19.62 -1.34
CA LYS A 858 -4.41 18.79 -1.33
C LYS A 858 -5.28 19.09 -2.57
N PRO A 859 -6.01 18.10 -3.12
CA PRO A 859 -6.88 18.32 -4.28
C PRO A 859 -8.00 19.34 -4.03
N GLN A 860 -8.41 19.52 -2.77
CA GLN A 860 -9.47 20.45 -2.39
C GLN A 860 -8.87 21.64 -1.61
N PRO A 861 -9.10 22.88 -2.07
CA PRO A 861 -8.69 24.06 -1.32
C PRO A 861 -9.52 24.22 -0.04
N VAL A 862 -9.03 25.04 0.89
CA VAL A 862 -9.79 25.45 2.08
C VAL A 862 -11.02 26.23 1.62
N LYS A 863 -12.21 25.79 2.04
CA LYS A 863 -13.44 26.56 1.81
C LYS A 863 -13.35 27.86 2.63
N TYR A 864 -13.82 28.98 2.07
CA TYR A 864 -14.01 30.23 2.78
C TYR A 864 -14.76 29.99 4.10
N ARG A 865 -14.10 30.29 5.22
CA ARG A 865 -14.61 30.05 6.59
C ARG A 865 -15.06 28.61 6.86
N GLY A 866 -14.57 27.64 6.09
CA GLY A 866 -14.86 26.22 6.29
C GLY A 866 -14.08 25.60 7.46
N VAL A 867 -13.07 26.31 7.96
CA VAL A 867 -12.26 25.99 9.13
C VAL A 867 -12.12 27.24 9.98
N VAL A 868 -12.04 27.08 11.30
CA VAL A 868 -12.14 28.19 12.25
C VAL A 868 -10.77 28.83 12.47
N HIS A 869 -9.74 28.01 12.70
CA HIS A 869 -8.42 28.49 13.11
C HIS A 869 -7.31 27.98 12.19
N LEU A 870 -6.16 28.67 12.20
CA LEU A 870 -4.96 28.26 11.47
C LEU A 870 -4.52 26.84 11.83
N SER A 871 -4.64 26.44 13.10
CA SER A 871 -4.36 25.07 13.53
C SER A 871 -5.10 24.02 12.70
N ASP A 872 -6.35 24.29 12.32
CA ASP A 872 -7.19 23.37 11.54
C ASP A 872 -6.78 23.33 10.07
N MET A 873 -6.29 24.47 9.54
CA MET A 873 -5.78 24.57 8.16
C MET A 873 -4.51 23.73 7.97
N LEU A 874 -3.73 23.58 9.02
CA LEU A 874 -2.43 22.93 9.01
C LEU A 874 -2.49 21.41 9.26
N ILE A 875 -3.65 20.86 9.64
CA ILE A 875 -3.79 19.43 9.99
C ILE A 875 -4.14 18.55 8.78
N HIS A 876 -3.48 17.40 8.70
CA HIS A 876 -3.82 16.30 7.78
C HIS A 876 -3.62 14.94 8.47
N TYR A 877 -4.70 14.15 8.60
CA TYR A 877 -4.67 12.83 9.27
C TYR A 877 -3.90 12.84 10.61
N ASN A 878 -4.19 13.83 11.47
CA ASN A 878 -3.57 14.04 12.78
C ASN A 878 -2.08 14.44 12.76
N GLN A 879 -1.52 14.79 11.60
CA GLN A 879 -0.20 15.43 11.49
C GLN A 879 -0.37 16.92 11.17
N THR A 880 0.33 17.78 11.90
CA THR A 880 0.42 19.22 11.63
C THR A 880 1.54 19.50 10.66
N SER A 881 1.24 20.21 9.56
CA SER A 881 2.23 20.77 8.64
C SER A 881 2.37 22.27 8.90
N ASP A 882 3.52 22.84 8.58
CA ASP A 882 3.79 24.28 8.58
C ASP A 882 3.64 24.90 7.19
N ILE A 883 3.13 24.17 6.19
CA ILE A 883 3.05 24.62 4.79
C ILE A 883 1.59 24.90 4.40
N LEU A 884 1.36 26.09 3.80
CA LEU A 884 0.13 26.43 3.10
C LEU A 884 0.42 26.87 1.67
N TYR A 885 -0.43 26.46 0.75
CA TYR A 885 -0.39 26.93 -0.63
C TYR A 885 -1.37 28.08 -0.81
N TYR A 886 -1.05 29.04 -1.66
CA TYR A 886 -1.97 30.11 -2.02
C TYR A 886 -2.09 30.28 -3.54
N GLU A 887 -3.21 30.83 -3.96
CA GLU A 887 -3.42 31.36 -5.31
C GLU A 887 -4.23 32.66 -5.24
N VAL A 888 -4.06 33.52 -6.25
CA VAL A 888 -4.77 34.80 -6.37
C VAL A 888 -5.85 34.66 -7.42
N LEU A 889 -7.11 34.89 -7.01
CA LEU A 889 -8.30 34.76 -7.83
C LEU A 889 -8.64 36.06 -8.57
N ASP A 890 -9.37 35.93 -9.67
CA ASP A 890 -9.92 37.05 -10.45
C ASP A 890 -11.10 37.75 -9.73
N ILE A 891 -11.85 37.00 -8.92
CA ILE A 891 -12.96 37.50 -8.09
C ILE A 891 -12.81 37.06 -6.62
N PRO A 892 -13.41 37.77 -5.66
CA PRO A 892 -13.42 37.37 -4.26
C PRO A 892 -13.93 35.93 -4.05
N LEU A 893 -13.23 35.16 -3.21
CA LEU A 893 -13.57 33.78 -2.86
C LEU A 893 -15.00 33.61 -2.33
N PRO A 894 -15.55 34.52 -1.48
CA PRO A 894 -16.94 34.42 -1.03
C PRO A 894 -17.93 34.43 -2.20
N GLU A 895 -17.68 35.28 -3.20
CA GLU A 895 -18.52 35.35 -4.40
C GLU A 895 -18.37 34.11 -5.26
N LEU A 896 -17.12 33.65 -5.46
CA LEU A 896 -16.83 32.44 -6.24
C LEU A 896 -17.54 31.19 -5.69
N GLN A 897 -17.71 31.08 -4.37
CA GLN A 897 -18.37 29.93 -3.75
C GLN A 897 -19.86 29.79 -4.07
N PHE A 898 -20.55 30.88 -4.40
CA PHE A 898 -21.96 30.85 -4.81
C PHE A 898 -22.13 30.56 -6.30
N LEU A 899 -21.03 30.55 -7.05
CA LEU A 899 -21.00 30.30 -8.49
C LEU A 899 -20.59 28.85 -8.77
N LYS A 900 -21.06 28.32 -9.90
CA LYS A 900 -20.58 27.10 -10.53
C LYS A 900 -20.00 27.47 -11.89
N THR A 901 -18.83 26.94 -12.19
CA THR A 901 -18.18 27.13 -13.49
C THR A 901 -18.36 25.88 -14.32
N LEU A 902 -19.05 25.96 -15.45
CA LEU A 902 -19.25 24.88 -16.41
C LEU A 902 -18.40 25.13 -17.65
N LYS A 903 -17.74 24.08 -18.15
CA LYS A 903 -17.06 24.10 -19.45
C LYS A 903 -17.99 23.47 -20.48
N VAL A 904 -18.51 24.27 -21.41
CA VAL A 904 -19.48 23.84 -22.43
C VAL A 904 -18.85 23.91 -23.81
N ALA A 905 -18.83 22.78 -24.52
CA ALA A 905 -18.37 22.66 -25.89
C ALA A 905 -19.50 23.04 -26.86
N PHE A 906 -19.37 24.13 -27.59
CA PHE A 906 -20.36 24.56 -28.58
C PHE A 906 -20.03 24.01 -29.97
N HIS A 907 -20.99 23.33 -30.59
CA HIS A 907 -20.89 22.80 -31.96
C HIS A 907 -21.65 23.72 -32.92
N HIS A 908 -20.92 24.32 -33.88
CA HIS A 908 -21.53 25.19 -34.87
C HIS A 908 -22.21 24.37 -35.99
N PRO A 909 -23.37 24.78 -36.53
CA PRO A 909 -24.08 24.02 -37.57
C PRO A 909 -23.34 23.87 -38.91
N THR A 910 -22.42 24.79 -39.20
CA THR A 910 -21.74 24.90 -40.51
C THR A 910 -20.20 24.97 -40.45
N LYS A 911 -19.61 24.97 -39.26
CA LYS A 911 -18.15 25.02 -39.05
C LYS A 911 -17.74 23.78 -38.25
N ASP A 912 -16.73 23.05 -38.70
CA ASP A 912 -16.16 21.87 -37.99
C ASP A 912 -15.34 22.25 -36.73
N GLU A 913 -15.50 23.47 -36.23
CA GLU A 913 -14.78 23.97 -35.06
C GLU A 913 -15.64 23.83 -33.79
N VAL A 914 -15.10 23.13 -32.79
CA VAL A 914 -15.67 23.03 -31.45
C VAL A 914 -14.96 24.03 -30.54
N VAL A 915 -15.72 24.98 -29.99
CA VAL A 915 -15.18 26.00 -29.07
C VAL A 915 -15.67 25.71 -27.65
N ILE A 916 -14.74 25.65 -26.69
CA ILE A 916 -15.07 25.44 -25.28
C ILE A 916 -15.24 26.79 -24.61
N HIS A 917 -16.45 27.06 -24.09
CA HIS A 917 -16.77 28.26 -23.34
C HIS A 917 -16.85 27.95 -21.85
N SER A 918 -16.18 28.79 -21.05
CA SER A 918 -16.30 28.77 -19.59
C SER A 918 -17.47 29.66 -19.17
N ILE A 919 -18.50 29.05 -18.58
CA ILE A 919 -19.73 29.71 -18.14
C ILE A 919 -19.77 29.66 -16.62
N ARG A 920 -19.70 30.83 -15.98
CA ARG A 920 -19.72 30.97 -14.52
C ARG A 920 -21.04 31.61 -14.10
N LEU A 921 -21.91 30.84 -13.45
CA LEU A 921 -23.26 31.26 -13.06
C LEU A 921 -23.58 30.86 -11.61
N PRO A 922 -24.52 31.52 -10.92
CA PRO A 922 -25.00 31.09 -9.59
C PRO A 922 -25.41 29.62 -9.56
N LYS A 923 -25.10 28.88 -8.50
CA LYS A 923 -25.37 27.42 -8.40
C LYS A 923 -26.84 27.04 -8.62
N ASN A 924 -27.76 27.92 -8.21
CA ASN A 924 -29.21 27.74 -8.38
C ASN A 924 -29.71 28.09 -9.79
N SER A 925 -28.84 28.56 -10.69
CA SER A 925 -29.18 28.85 -12.08
C SER A 925 -29.59 27.57 -12.80
N THR A 926 -30.29 27.75 -13.90
CA THR A 926 -30.84 26.69 -14.73
C THR A 926 -30.06 26.56 -16.04
N ILE A 927 -30.32 25.48 -16.76
CA ILE A 927 -29.79 25.29 -18.12
C ILE A 927 -30.24 26.41 -19.06
N ALA A 928 -31.42 27.01 -18.84
CA ALA A 928 -31.86 28.20 -19.58
C ALA A 928 -30.88 29.38 -19.42
N ASP A 929 -30.37 29.60 -18.20
CA ASP A 929 -29.43 30.67 -17.90
C ASP A 929 -28.07 30.39 -18.56
N VAL A 930 -27.63 29.13 -18.58
CA VAL A 930 -26.43 28.67 -19.31
C VAL A 930 -26.57 28.97 -20.80
N ILE A 931 -27.72 28.64 -21.39
CA ILE A 931 -28.01 28.91 -22.81
C ILE A 931 -28.01 30.42 -23.07
N TYR A 932 -28.63 31.21 -22.19
CA TYR A 932 -28.66 32.67 -22.34
C TYR A 932 -27.25 33.27 -22.34
N ASP A 933 -26.40 32.89 -21.38
CA ASP A 933 -25.01 33.34 -21.32
C ASP A 933 -24.21 32.86 -22.56
N LEU A 934 -24.40 31.60 -22.96
CA LEU A 934 -23.74 31.03 -24.14
C LEU A 934 -24.11 31.81 -25.42
N LYS A 935 -25.39 32.17 -25.62
CA LYS A 935 -25.85 32.96 -26.79
C LYS A 935 -25.16 34.31 -26.90
N THR A 936 -24.66 34.88 -25.80
CA THR A 936 -23.89 36.14 -25.85
C THR A 936 -22.42 35.95 -26.29
N LYS A 937 -21.92 34.71 -26.21
CA LYS A 937 -20.52 34.35 -26.45
C LYS A 937 -20.29 33.60 -27.77
N VAL A 938 -21.36 33.18 -28.46
CA VAL A 938 -21.30 32.39 -29.70
C VAL A 938 -21.97 33.12 -30.86
N GLU A 939 -21.46 32.90 -32.07
CA GLU A 939 -22.14 33.28 -33.31
C GLU A 939 -23.23 32.23 -33.63
N LEU A 940 -24.47 32.68 -33.82
CA LEU A 940 -25.61 31.81 -34.15
C LEU A 940 -25.98 31.91 -35.63
N SER A 941 -26.55 30.84 -36.20
CA SER A 941 -27.02 30.82 -37.60
C SER A 941 -28.16 31.81 -37.87
N SER A 942 -28.98 32.11 -36.86
CA SER A 942 -30.03 33.12 -36.91
C SER A 942 -30.27 33.75 -35.52
N PRO A 943 -30.79 34.99 -35.44
CA PRO A 943 -31.09 35.64 -34.16
C PRO A 943 -32.12 34.89 -33.31
N ASN A 944 -32.97 34.08 -33.94
CA ASN A 944 -34.02 33.30 -33.29
C ASN A 944 -33.62 31.82 -33.11
N ALA A 945 -32.35 31.46 -33.28
CA ALA A 945 -31.87 30.10 -33.07
C ALA A 945 -32.08 29.69 -31.60
N GLU A 946 -32.63 28.50 -31.41
CA GLU A 946 -32.79 27.88 -30.09
C GLU A 946 -31.62 26.94 -29.85
N LEU A 947 -31.09 26.90 -28.63
CA LEU A 947 -30.00 26.02 -28.25
C LEU A 947 -30.51 24.93 -27.31
N ARG A 948 -29.86 23.77 -27.36
CA ARG A 948 -29.98 22.74 -26.33
C ARG A 948 -28.61 22.41 -25.75
N VAL A 949 -28.60 21.95 -24.50
CA VAL A 949 -27.41 21.43 -23.84
C VAL A 949 -27.57 19.91 -23.66
N LEU A 950 -26.52 19.19 -23.99
CA LEU A 950 -26.43 17.74 -24.05
C LEU A 950 -25.31 17.25 -23.14
N GLU A 951 -25.53 16.10 -22.52
CA GLU A 951 -24.51 15.34 -21.83
C GLU A 951 -24.01 14.24 -22.77
N VAL A 952 -22.74 14.33 -23.16
CA VAL A 952 -22.08 13.37 -24.06
C VAL A 952 -21.03 12.61 -23.28
N PHE A 953 -21.12 11.28 -23.33
CA PHE A 953 -20.14 10.37 -22.76
C PHE A 953 -19.93 9.20 -23.72
N TYR A 954 -18.67 8.81 -23.94
CA TYR A 954 -18.31 7.67 -24.78
C TYR A 954 -18.98 7.66 -26.18
N HIS A 955 -18.97 8.82 -26.87
CA HIS A 955 -19.60 9.04 -28.18
C HIS A 955 -21.12 8.79 -28.23
N LYS A 956 -21.81 8.87 -27.08
CA LYS A 956 -23.27 8.75 -26.97
C LYS A 956 -23.86 9.96 -26.27
N ILE A 957 -25.05 10.37 -26.73
CA ILE A 957 -25.88 11.34 -26.01
C ILE A 957 -26.62 10.56 -24.92
N TYR A 958 -26.33 10.89 -23.67
CA TYR A 958 -26.98 10.28 -22.51
C TYR A 958 -28.20 11.07 -22.06
N LYS A 959 -28.09 12.39 -22.10
CA LYS A 959 -29.11 13.28 -21.58
C LYS A 959 -29.21 14.55 -22.40
N ILE A 960 -30.45 14.94 -22.71
CA ILE A 960 -30.78 16.29 -23.15
C ILE A 960 -31.30 17.02 -21.92
N PHE A 961 -30.63 18.09 -21.52
CA PHE A 961 -31.02 18.81 -20.32
C PHE A 961 -32.29 19.64 -20.58
N PRO A 962 -33.35 19.49 -19.77
CA PRO A 962 -34.48 20.38 -19.82
C PRO A 962 -34.10 21.76 -19.29
N LEU A 963 -34.72 22.80 -19.84
CA LEU A 963 -34.37 24.20 -19.55
C LEU A 963 -34.44 24.57 -18.05
N HIS A 964 -35.30 23.91 -17.29
CA HIS A 964 -35.50 24.17 -15.85
C HIS A 964 -34.56 23.39 -14.94
N GLU A 965 -33.71 22.50 -15.48
CA GLU A 965 -32.78 21.73 -14.65
C GLU A 965 -31.71 22.64 -14.06
N LYS A 966 -31.45 22.48 -12.76
CA LYS A 966 -30.47 23.27 -12.02
C LYS A 966 -29.05 22.83 -12.35
N ILE A 967 -28.16 23.80 -12.55
CA ILE A 967 -26.76 23.52 -12.87
C ILE A 967 -25.99 22.86 -11.73
N GLU A 968 -26.41 23.07 -10.48
CA GLU A 968 -25.82 22.43 -9.30
C GLU A 968 -25.72 20.91 -9.44
N ASN A 969 -26.71 20.28 -10.07
CA ASN A 969 -26.82 18.82 -10.20
C ASN A 969 -25.99 18.22 -11.35
N ILE A 970 -25.36 19.05 -12.19
CA ILE A 970 -24.57 18.59 -13.33
C ILE A 970 -23.21 18.06 -12.86
N ASN A 971 -22.82 16.87 -13.28
CA ASN A 971 -21.50 16.31 -12.99
C ASN A 971 -20.51 16.67 -14.11
N ASP A 972 -19.65 17.68 -13.88
CA ASP A 972 -18.69 18.21 -14.83
C ASP A 972 -17.27 17.62 -14.69
N GLN A 973 -17.09 16.61 -13.83
CA GLN A 973 -15.77 15.99 -13.60
C GLN A 973 -15.40 14.93 -14.64
N TYR A 974 -16.39 14.27 -15.26
CA TYR A 974 -16.19 13.14 -16.18
C TYR A 974 -16.94 13.25 -17.51
N TRP A 975 -17.99 14.08 -17.56
CA TRP A 975 -18.91 14.15 -18.69
C TRP A 975 -18.65 15.40 -19.52
N THR A 976 -18.80 15.29 -20.85
CA THR A 976 -18.65 16.46 -21.74
C THR A 976 -20.00 17.13 -21.92
N LEU A 977 -20.11 18.40 -21.50
CA LEU A 977 -21.27 19.22 -21.81
C LEU A 977 -21.14 19.78 -23.21
N ARG A 978 -22.06 19.41 -24.10
CA ARG A 978 -22.14 19.90 -25.48
C ARG A 978 -23.36 20.81 -25.65
N ALA A 979 -23.21 21.91 -26.35
CA ALA A 979 -24.32 22.76 -26.76
C ALA A 979 -24.40 22.83 -28.28
N GLU A 980 -25.62 22.82 -28.82
CA GLU A 980 -25.87 22.89 -30.27
C GLU A 980 -27.18 23.59 -30.58
N GLU A 981 -27.31 24.12 -31.79
CA GLU A 981 -28.54 24.72 -32.29
C GLU A 981 -29.59 23.64 -32.62
N ILE A 982 -30.84 23.88 -32.21
CA ILE A 982 -31.99 23.02 -32.53
C ILE A 982 -32.41 23.30 -33.99
N PRO A 983 -32.30 22.31 -34.89
CA PRO A 983 -32.72 22.45 -36.28
C PRO A 983 -34.23 22.75 -36.42
N GLU A 984 -34.63 23.50 -37.44
CA GLU A 984 -36.05 23.83 -37.71
C GLU A 984 -36.94 22.58 -37.90
N GLU A 985 -36.37 21.48 -38.41
CA GLU A 985 -37.04 20.19 -38.54
C GLU A 985 -37.46 19.58 -37.18
N GLU A 986 -36.78 19.94 -36.09
CA GLU A 986 -37.08 19.46 -34.73
C GLU A 986 -38.10 20.34 -33.99
N LYS A 987 -38.42 21.54 -34.50
CA LYS A 987 -39.32 22.48 -33.82
C LYS A 987 -40.80 22.18 -34.06
N ASN A 988 -41.13 21.47 -35.14
CA ASN A 988 -42.51 21.17 -35.56
C ASN A 988 -42.81 19.66 -35.56
N ILE A 989 -42.49 18.97 -34.47
CA ILE A 989 -42.71 17.53 -34.31
C ILE A 989 -44.21 17.26 -34.07
N GLY A 990 -44.85 16.46 -34.94
CA GLY A 990 -46.22 16.02 -34.78
C GLY A 990 -46.41 15.04 -33.60
N PRO A 991 -47.64 14.78 -33.13
CA PRO A 991 -47.88 13.91 -31.95
C PRO A 991 -47.41 12.46 -32.12
N ASN A 992 -47.21 12.01 -33.36
CA ASN A 992 -46.77 10.66 -33.72
C ASN A 992 -45.30 10.61 -34.20
N ASP A 993 -44.64 11.75 -34.36
CA ASP A 993 -43.22 11.84 -34.74
C ASP A 993 -42.33 11.55 -33.52
N ARG A 994 -41.11 11.06 -33.75
CA ARG A 994 -40.19 10.66 -32.68
C ARG A 994 -38.82 11.28 -32.87
N LEU A 995 -38.25 11.79 -31.79
CA LEU A 995 -36.87 12.25 -31.74
C LEU A 995 -35.98 11.08 -31.32
N ILE A 996 -35.07 10.64 -32.19
CA ILE A 996 -34.22 9.47 -31.96
C ILE A 996 -32.74 9.85 -31.88
N HIS A 997 -32.01 9.12 -31.04
CA HIS A 997 -30.57 9.29 -30.86
C HIS A 997 -29.81 8.40 -31.84
N VAL A 998 -28.87 8.99 -32.57
CA VAL A 998 -28.05 8.32 -33.58
C VAL A 998 -26.59 8.39 -33.15
N TYR A 999 -25.89 7.26 -33.22
CA TYR A 999 -24.44 7.21 -32.96
C TYR A 999 -23.73 6.25 -33.91
N HIS A 1000 -22.43 6.48 -34.09
CA HIS A 1000 -21.58 5.70 -34.98
C HIS A 1000 -20.89 4.59 -34.23
N PHE A 1001 -20.83 3.41 -34.84
CA PHE A 1001 -20.20 2.27 -34.22
C PHE A 1001 -19.55 1.33 -35.21
N LYS A 1002 -18.69 0.45 -34.71
CA LYS A 1002 -18.10 -0.65 -35.46
C LYS A 1002 -18.34 -1.93 -34.68
N LYS A 1003 -18.74 -3.00 -35.38
CA LYS A 1003 -18.82 -4.33 -34.80
C LYS A 1003 -17.47 -5.03 -34.97
N ASP A 1004 -16.97 -5.64 -33.90
CA ASP A 1004 -15.78 -6.48 -33.99
C ASP A 1004 -16.14 -7.82 -34.65
N ILE A 1005 -15.38 -8.22 -35.66
CA ILE A 1005 -15.56 -9.48 -36.40
C ILE A 1005 -15.13 -10.67 -35.52
N ASN A 1006 -14.30 -10.43 -34.50
CA ASN A 1006 -13.67 -11.46 -33.69
C ASN A 1006 -14.41 -11.84 -32.39
N GLN A 1007 -15.47 -11.11 -32.00
CA GLN A 1007 -16.32 -11.46 -30.84
C GLN A 1007 -17.81 -11.16 -31.11
N THR A 1008 -18.68 -12.14 -30.91
CA THR A 1008 -20.07 -12.13 -31.39
C THR A 1008 -21.04 -11.16 -30.68
N GLN A 1009 -20.62 -10.34 -29.70
CA GLN A 1009 -21.56 -9.48 -28.93
C GLN A 1009 -21.04 -8.09 -28.50
N GLN A 1010 -20.11 -7.46 -29.22
CA GLN A 1010 -19.45 -6.26 -28.71
C GLN A 1010 -19.32 -5.11 -29.76
N ILE A 1011 -19.74 -3.90 -29.36
CA ILE A 1011 -19.87 -2.67 -30.18
C ILE A 1011 -18.89 -1.59 -29.72
N GLN A 1012 -18.02 -1.10 -30.61
CA GLN A 1012 -17.14 0.06 -30.36
C GLN A 1012 -17.78 1.35 -30.89
N ASN A 1013 -17.95 2.38 -30.07
CA ASN A 1013 -18.54 3.66 -30.47
C ASN A 1013 -17.47 4.68 -30.84
N PHE A 1014 -17.73 5.52 -31.84
CA PHE A 1014 -16.83 6.59 -32.27
C PHE A 1014 -17.64 7.74 -32.91
N GLY A 1015 -16.96 8.75 -33.42
CA GLY A 1015 -17.57 9.86 -34.14
C GLY A 1015 -18.42 10.79 -33.26
N ASP A 1016 -19.21 11.63 -33.92
CA ASP A 1016 -20.08 12.60 -33.24
C ASP A 1016 -21.53 12.12 -33.23
N PRO A 1017 -22.12 11.81 -32.06
CA PRO A 1017 -23.53 11.46 -31.99
C PRO A 1017 -24.40 12.68 -32.31
N PHE A 1018 -25.59 12.42 -32.86
CA PHE A 1018 -26.56 13.45 -33.20
C PHE A 1018 -27.99 12.94 -33.00
N VAL A 1019 -28.95 13.85 -33.14
CA VAL A 1019 -30.37 13.57 -33.00
C VAL A 1019 -31.05 13.71 -34.36
N LEU A 1020 -32.09 12.92 -34.60
CA LEU A 1020 -32.88 12.93 -35.82
C LEU A 1020 -34.37 12.76 -35.52
N VAL A 1021 -35.23 13.49 -36.21
CA VAL A 1021 -36.70 13.29 -36.16
C VAL A 1021 -37.09 12.18 -37.13
N VAL A 1022 -37.92 11.23 -36.73
CA VAL A 1022 -38.52 10.23 -37.64
C VAL A 1022 -40.03 10.34 -37.61
N HIS A 1023 -40.65 10.34 -38.80
CA HIS A 1023 -42.09 10.50 -38.97
C HIS A 1023 -42.84 9.17 -38.93
N GLU A 1024 -44.12 9.19 -38.57
CA GLU A 1024 -44.95 7.99 -38.53
C GLU A 1024 -44.98 7.26 -39.89
N GLY A 1025 -44.62 5.98 -39.90
CA GLY A 1025 -44.57 5.16 -41.12
C GLY A 1025 -43.29 5.32 -41.96
N GLU A 1026 -42.35 6.18 -41.56
CA GLU A 1026 -41.11 6.41 -42.30
C GLU A 1026 -40.23 5.14 -42.34
N THR A 1027 -39.82 4.77 -43.56
CA THR A 1027 -38.99 3.60 -43.84
C THR A 1027 -37.50 3.92 -43.65
N LEU A 1028 -36.68 2.90 -43.41
CA LEU A 1028 -35.23 3.08 -43.31
C LEU A 1028 -34.64 3.69 -44.59
N ALA A 1029 -35.17 3.36 -45.77
CA ALA A 1029 -34.72 3.94 -47.04
C ALA A 1029 -34.85 5.48 -47.08
N GLU A 1030 -35.91 6.02 -46.48
CA GLU A 1030 -36.16 7.46 -46.39
C GLU A 1030 -35.25 8.11 -45.34
N VAL A 1031 -35.10 7.46 -44.17
CA VAL A 1031 -34.19 7.90 -43.10
C VAL A 1031 -32.73 7.90 -43.56
N LYS A 1032 -32.30 6.88 -44.32
CA LYS A 1032 -30.95 6.77 -44.90
C LYS A 1032 -30.61 7.97 -45.77
N LYS A 1033 -31.50 8.41 -46.66
CA LYS A 1033 -31.27 9.59 -47.52
C LYS A 1033 -31.03 10.86 -46.72
N ARG A 1034 -31.78 11.03 -45.62
CA ARG A 1034 -31.65 12.20 -44.72
C ARG A 1034 -30.34 12.15 -43.94
N ILE A 1035 -29.99 11.00 -43.38
CA ILE A 1035 -28.70 10.80 -42.70
C ILE A 1035 -27.53 11.05 -43.66
N GLN A 1036 -27.60 10.55 -44.89
CA GLN A 1036 -26.59 10.77 -45.91
C GLN A 1036 -26.39 12.27 -46.20
N SER A 1037 -27.49 12.99 -46.36
CA SER A 1037 -27.45 14.44 -46.63
C SER A 1037 -26.93 15.22 -45.41
N LYS A 1038 -27.28 14.80 -44.19
CA LYS A 1038 -26.83 15.43 -42.93
C LYS A 1038 -25.33 15.26 -42.71
N LEU A 1039 -24.80 14.06 -42.96
CA LEU A 1039 -23.38 13.73 -42.77
C LEU A 1039 -22.50 14.09 -43.98
N GLN A 1040 -23.10 14.52 -45.10
CA GLN A 1040 -22.41 14.89 -46.34
C GLN A 1040 -21.48 13.79 -46.88
N VAL A 1041 -21.88 12.52 -46.74
CA VAL A 1041 -21.08 11.36 -47.15
C VAL A 1041 -21.40 10.97 -48.60
N SER A 1042 -20.35 10.61 -49.36
CA SER A 1042 -20.50 10.16 -50.75
C SER A 1042 -21.42 8.93 -50.87
N ALA A 1043 -22.14 8.81 -51.98
CA ALA A 1043 -23.04 7.67 -52.21
C ALA A 1043 -22.31 6.32 -52.17
N ASP A 1044 -21.08 6.28 -52.69
CA ASP A 1044 -20.26 5.07 -52.74
C ASP A 1044 -19.84 4.60 -51.34
N GLU A 1045 -19.50 5.54 -50.45
CA GLU A 1045 -19.13 5.24 -49.07
C GLU A 1045 -20.35 4.88 -48.22
N PHE A 1046 -21.42 5.68 -48.32
CA PHE A 1046 -22.65 5.49 -47.54
C PHE A 1046 -23.35 4.16 -47.87
N SER A 1047 -23.20 3.66 -49.11
CA SER A 1047 -23.74 2.35 -49.52
C SER A 1047 -23.17 1.16 -48.72
N LYS A 1048 -22.00 1.33 -48.10
CA LYS A 1048 -21.33 0.29 -47.29
C LYS A 1048 -21.81 0.27 -45.83
N TRP A 1049 -22.56 1.27 -45.41
CA TRP A 1049 -22.97 1.45 -44.01
C TRP A 1049 -24.18 0.59 -43.67
N LYS A 1050 -24.20 0.01 -42.47
CA LYS A 1050 -25.33 -0.77 -41.96
C LYS A 1050 -26.02 -0.04 -40.83
N PHE A 1051 -27.33 -0.25 -40.70
CA PHE A 1051 -28.15 0.42 -39.69
C PHE A 1051 -28.78 -0.63 -38.79
N ALA A 1052 -28.78 -0.39 -37.49
CA ALA A 1052 -29.32 -1.32 -36.51
C ALA A 1052 -30.00 -0.58 -35.36
N PHE A 1053 -31.05 -1.19 -34.80
CA PHE A 1053 -31.49 -0.82 -33.46
C PHE A 1053 -30.50 -1.40 -32.45
N ILE A 1054 -30.00 -0.56 -31.56
CA ILE A 1054 -29.12 -1.01 -30.49
C ILE A 1054 -29.91 -1.03 -29.18
N SER A 1055 -30.04 -2.23 -28.60
CA SER A 1055 -30.57 -2.43 -27.26
C SER A 1055 -29.57 -3.24 -26.43
N MET A 1056 -29.21 -2.75 -25.24
CA MET A 1056 -28.22 -3.40 -24.35
C MET A 1056 -26.92 -3.82 -25.06
N ASN A 1057 -26.37 -2.93 -25.91
CA ASN A 1057 -25.18 -3.17 -26.75
C ASN A 1057 -25.31 -4.34 -27.77
N ARG A 1058 -26.53 -4.75 -28.12
CA ARG A 1058 -26.78 -5.75 -29.18
C ARG A 1058 -27.39 -5.08 -30.42
N PRO A 1059 -26.80 -5.25 -31.61
CA PRO A 1059 -27.31 -4.65 -32.84
C PRO A 1059 -28.33 -5.58 -33.53
N ASP A 1060 -29.55 -5.07 -33.70
CA ASP A 1060 -30.61 -5.66 -34.51
C ASP A 1060 -30.70 -4.92 -35.85
N TYR A 1061 -30.14 -5.51 -36.91
CA TYR A 1061 -30.00 -4.86 -38.22
C TYR A 1061 -31.32 -4.65 -38.95
N LEU A 1062 -31.43 -3.49 -39.60
CA LEU A 1062 -32.61 -3.05 -40.32
C LEU A 1062 -32.48 -3.22 -41.84
N GLN A 1063 -33.59 -3.58 -42.46
CA GLN A 1063 -33.79 -3.61 -43.91
C GLN A 1063 -34.42 -2.29 -44.39
N ASP A 1064 -34.25 -1.96 -45.67
CA ASP A 1064 -34.72 -0.70 -46.24
C ASP A 1064 -36.25 -0.51 -46.14
N SER A 1065 -37.00 -1.62 -46.10
CA SER A 1065 -38.46 -1.64 -45.93
C SER A 1065 -38.94 -1.46 -44.49
N ASP A 1066 -38.04 -1.51 -43.50
CA ASP A 1066 -38.41 -1.50 -42.09
C ASP A 1066 -38.84 -0.09 -41.66
N VAL A 1067 -39.95 -0.03 -40.92
CA VAL A 1067 -40.52 1.23 -40.42
C VAL A 1067 -39.79 1.64 -39.14
N VAL A 1068 -38.88 2.60 -39.25
CA VAL A 1068 -37.93 3.00 -38.18
C VAL A 1068 -38.63 3.41 -36.88
N PRO A 1069 -39.75 4.16 -36.88
CA PRO A 1069 -40.43 4.52 -35.64
C PRO A 1069 -40.84 3.30 -34.80
N THR A 1070 -41.26 2.17 -35.41
CA THR A 1070 -41.85 1.02 -34.70
C THR A 1070 -40.90 0.37 -33.68
N GLY A 1071 -39.58 0.52 -33.84
CA GLY A 1071 -38.58 -0.01 -32.91
C GLY A 1071 -38.46 0.77 -31.59
N PHE A 1072 -38.92 2.02 -31.54
CA PHE A 1072 -38.77 2.91 -30.38
C PHE A 1072 -40.02 2.94 -29.49
N GLN A 1073 -40.24 1.97 -28.59
CA GLN A 1073 -41.47 1.95 -27.76
C GLN A 1073 -41.52 3.11 -26.75
N ARG A 1074 -42.69 3.74 -26.56
CA ARG A 1074 -42.98 4.58 -25.37
C ARG A 1074 -43.05 3.66 -24.15
N ARG A 1075 -41.93 3.32 -23.54
CA ARG A 1075 -41.91 2.74 -22.18
C ARG A 1075 -41.59 3.85 -21.20
N GLU A 1076 -42.52 4.13 -20.30
CA GLU A 1076 -42.28 4.91 -19.08
C GLU A 1076 -41.38 4.08 -18.14
N VAL A 1077 -40.08 4.06 -18.41
CA VAL A 1077 -39.09 3.45 -17.53
C VAL A 1077 -38.00 4.48 -17.27
N TYR A 1078 -37.81 4.81 -15.99
CA TYR A 1078 -36.74 5.68 -15.51
C TYR A 1078 -35.38 5.00 -15.72
N GLY A 1079 -34.61 5.47 -16.69
CA GLY A 1079 -33.26 5.01 -17.02
C GLY A 1079 -32.84 5.49 -18.41
N ALA A 1080 -31.55 5.75 -18.63
CA ALA A 1080 -31.03 6.26 -19.90
C ALA A 1080 -31.54 5.43 -21.10
N TRP A 1081 -32.10 6.12 -22.08
CA TRP A 1081 -32.69 5.62 -23.34
C TRP A 1081 -32.08 4.28 -23.81
N GLU A 1082 -32.80 3.17 -23.64
CA GLU A 1082 -32.31 1.82 -23.99
C GLU A 1082 -32.29 1.53 -25.50
N GLN A 1083 -32.72 2.49 -26.34
CA GLN A 1083 -32.92 2.28 -27.77
C GLN A 1083 -32.27 3.42 -28.55
N TYR A 1084 -31.22 3.09 -29.31
CA TYR A 1084 -30.51 4.00 -30.21
C TYR A 1084 -30.57 3.48 -31.64
N LEU A 1085 -30.51 4.38 -32.63
CA LEU A 1085 -30.20 4.00 -34.01
C LEU A 1085 -28.67 4.00 -34.18
N GLY A 1086 -28.08 2.81 -34.29
CA GLY A 1086 -26.65 2.67 -34.54
C GLY A 1086 -26.36 2.67 -36.04
N ILE A 1087 -25.31 3.38 -36.44
CA ILE A 1087 -24.75 3.34 -37.79
C ILE A 1087 -23.42 2.60 -37.75
N GLU A 1088 -23.37 1.41 -38.35
CA GLU A 1088 -22.16 0.61 -38.44
C GLU A 1088 -21.32 1.02 -39.66
N HIS A 1089 -20.10 1.51 -39.41
CA HIS A 1089 -19.09 1.75 -40.46
C HIS A 1089 -17.66 1.77 -39.90
N ALA A 1090 -16.66 1.89 -40.78
CA ALA A 1090 -15.27 2.09 -40.37
C ALA A 1090 -15.04 3.54 -39.92
N ASP A 1091 -14.24 3.72 -38.87
CA ASP A 1091 -13.79 5.04 -38.44
C ASP A 1091 -12.71 5.55 -39.40
N THR A 1092 -13.06 6.53 -40.24
CA THR A 1092 -12.18 7.18 -41.21
C THR A 1092 -11.61 8.50 -40.71
N ALA A 1093 -11.90 8.90 -39.46
CA ALA A 1093 -11.41 10.15 -38.90
C ALA A 1093 -9.88 10.11 -38.69
N PRO A 1094 -9.15 11.19 -39.00
CA PRO A 1094 -7.73 11.28 -38.69
C PRO A 1094 -7.57 11.18 -37.17
N LYS A 1095 -6.77 10.20 -36.69
CA LYS A 1095 -6.42 10.06 -35.28
C LYS A 1095 -5.81 11.38 -34.78
N ARG A 1096 -6.62 12.26 -34.16
CA ARG A 1096 -6.10 13.44 -33.47
C ARG A 1096 -5.18 12.96 -32.36
N VAL A 1097 -4.00 13.57 -32.27
CA VAL A 1097 -3.14 13.43 -31.09
C VAL A 1097 -3.93 13.96 -29.90
N TYR A 1098 -4.32 13.06 -28.99
CA TYR A 1098 -5.10 13.38 -27.80
C TYR A 1098 -4.44 14.53 -27.03
N THR A 1099 -5.17 15.64 -26.89
CA THR A 1099 -4.82 16.69 -25.95
C THR A 1099 -5.01 16.14 -24.54
N VAL A 1100 -3.98 16.32 -23.72
CA VAL A 1100 -3.81 15.76 -22.38
C VAL A 1100 -4.99 16.12 -21.47
N ASN A 1101 -5.95 15.22 -21.30
CA ASN A 1101 -6.85 15.23 -20.15
C ASN A 1101 -6.10 14.59 -18.97
N GLN A 1102 -6.07 15.32 -17.85
CA GLN A 1102 -5.26 15.06 -16.64
C GLN A 1102 -5.67 13.82 -15.81
N ASN A 1103 -6.43 12.88 -16.36
CA ASN A 1103 -6.82 11.64 -15.67
C ASN A 1103 -6.20 10.41 -16.36
N ARG A 1104 -4.87 10.40 -16.53
CA ARG A 1104 -4.17 9.11 -16.59
C ARG A 1104 -4.21 8.50 -15.20
N HIS A 1105 -4.71 7.28 -15.08
CA HIS A 1105 -4.48 6.45 -13.91
C HIS A 1105 -2.97 6.41 -13.64
N ALA A 1106 -2.57 6.78 -12.42
CA ALA A 1106 -1.18 7.01 -12.02
C ALA A 1106 -0.29 5.74 -11.99
N TYR A 1107 -0.78 4.60 -12.47
CA TYR A 1107 -0.19 3.28 -12.25
C TYR A 1107 0.52 2.67 -13.46
N GLU A 1108 0.49 3.30 -14.64
CA GLU A 1108 1.27 2.85 -15.79
C GLU A 1108 2.24 3.97 -16.25
N LYS A 1109 3.35 4.10 -15.51
CA LYS A 1109 4.54 4.77 -16.05
C LYS A 1109 5.47 3.67 -16.60
N PRO A 1110 6.06 3.87 -17.79
CA PRO A 1110 7.07 2.96 -18.30
C PRO A 1110 8.23 2.85 -17.31
N VAL A 1111 8.83 1.68 -17.21
CA VAL A 1111 10.03 1.45 -16.40
C VAL A 1111 11.15 2.35 -16.93
N LYS A 1112 11.63 3.28 -16.11
CA LYS A 1112 12.76 4.15 -16.46
C LYS A 1112 13.93 3.87 -15.54
N ILE A 1113 15.07 3.52 -16.14
CA ILE A 1113 16.36 3.45 -15.46
C ILE A 1113 17.16 4.67 -15.91
N TYR A 1114 17.40 5.62 -15.00
CA TYR A 1114 17.89 6.98 -15.30
C TYR A 1114 19.41 7.09 -15.49
N ASN A 1115 20.14 5.98 -15.36
CA ASN A 1115 21.61 5.94 -15.32
C ASN A 1115 22.28 5.58 -16.65
#